data_AF-A0A4U1AGV5-F1
#
_entry.id   AF-A0A4U1AGV5-F1
#
_cell.length_a   1.000
_cell.length_b   1.000
_cell.length_c   1.000
_cell.angle_alpha   90.00
_cell.angle_beta   90.00
_cell.angle_gamma   90.00
#
_symmetry.space_group_name_H-M   'P 1'
#
loop_
_entity.id
_entity.type
_entity.pdbx_description
1 polymer ?
#
loop_
_entity_poly.entity_id
_entity_poly.type
_entity_poly.pdbx_seq_one_letter_code
_entity_poly.pdbx_strand_id
1 'polypeptide(L)'
;MTNNAFLPFAGEDTSVGMEYELQVAVEGSHRDVDLAASIRSSGYFKNIVKRTARGDLPHKCLNSLKEFLYQNESDVWENSWVSFPESRLTQWTRKILARDFLADKSILRSKQRSDVQRFRCIHKGIAHLRLPISYLLKLSLANAISIDDTLSPVLFATGKNLLDNFLSDNTSPEILSFNIPTAARGRIGDLAAKETARTLLFSQLLIQYANKTFGLEESGQKCLLYCAPHAPSRQKKLNDVVPDGFYRHLFMSPCLSGWNKGEEKHRYMEICHKTLSRSQLNTIAKLKDAGIITNNLIVLPNTSNTCLANNGTHVSLGSKYLTSLAADRDSTFTPGVEKYFGDLVIKVVEHFLPLFVNTYSASPYRIDFADFHPEKVLGFLPHELDYTHLRMIWRRWKKKADISFLGRTITPFGPRWLDRTLADVLRLRGDLVPDFRLIDYLVTLLSTETCPGLNGVPGNHERLKEALSEMGVFDPRMSMYLLYRQRLFGTSGYSGFEGRSYSLFHSFHEDMAEAVDMQNLVTALAWRYIQAGKIQHHDIPDQPSTESERRQIFFAGAVGLPTFYVRTDTGNRLLRKILSHVQSQRNSRRYSGYVRVKLDDYKLALLQILESDGGDLVEQLGLGQRIQSLRTRLTDATASTYGKIIRAVQDELPKKRSPMHCSAEDFNTATERYYRTGLKQAHLTESIQVCIDDCKRLEKLGDPHYRQIVSSIAPNLSGADFVSGQQDSIIAETAGPETLLHMLRIGLAIINHERNSN
;
A
#
# COMPACT_ATOMS: atom_id res chain seq x y z
N MET A 1 38.50 -7.23 25.36
CA MET A 1 37.24 -7.90 25.72
C MET A 1 36.25 -6.83 26.14
N THR A 2 35.07 -6.87 25.51
CA THR A 2 33.76 -6.37 25.98
C THR A 2 33.63 -4.91 26.42
N ASN A 3 33.44 -4.01 25.45
CA ASN A 3 32.31 -3.09 25.52
C ASN A 3 31.35 -3.56 24.41
N ASN A 4 30.43 -4.47 24.74
CA ASN A 4 29.32 -4.81 23.85
C ASN A 4 28.43 -3.56 23.79
N ALA A 5 28.78 -2.59 22.94
CA ALA A 5 27.92 -1.48 22.64
C ALA A 5 26.61 -2.08 22.08
N PHE A 6 25.50 -1.81 22.77
CA PHE A 6 24.20 -2.29 22.36
C PHE A 6 23.87 -1.76 20.96
N LEU A 7 23.58 -2.68 20.02
CA LEU A 7 23.27 -2.33 18.63
C LEU A 7 21.75 -2.26 18.46
N PRO A 8 21.18 -1.09 18.08
CA PRO A 8 19.77 -0.97 17.80
C PRO A 8 19.29 -1.97 16.74
N PHE A 9 18.05 -2.42 16.88
CA PHE A 9 17.36 -3.37 15.99
C PHE A 9 17.97 -4.79 15.95
N ALA A 10 18.91 -5.09 16.85
CA ALA A 10 19.46 -6.43 17.05
C ALA A 10 18.88 -7.09 18.31
N GLY A 11 18.93 -8.42 18.37
CA GLY A 11 18.40 -9.19 19.50
C GLY A 11 16.92 -8.91 19.74
N GLU A 12 16.58 -8.52 20.98
CA GLU A 12 15.19 -8.28 21.41
C GLU A 12 14.72 -6.81 21.29
N ASP A 13 15.54 -5.94 20.70
CA ASP A 13 15.30 -4.49 20.68
C ASP A 13 14.12 -4.08 19.81
N THR A 14 13.81 -4.86 18.77
CA THR A 14 12.84 -4.48 17.75
C THR A 14 11.40 -4.74 18.18
N SER A 15 10.54 -3.77 17.89
CA SER A 15 9.09 -3.91 17.81
C SER A 15 8.61 -3.63 16.39
N VAL A 16 7.46 -4.16 16.01
CA VAL A 16 6.89 -3.97 14.67
C VAL A 16 5.42 -3.57 14.74
N GLY A 17 5.04 -2.59 13.92
CA GLY A 17 3.66 -2.18 13.70
C GLY A 17 3.39 -2.08 12.20
N MET A 18 2.14 -2.32 11.80
CA MET A 18 1.77 -2.34 10.39
C MET A 18 0.57 -1.43 10.13
N GLU A 19 0.61 -0.73 9.00
CA GLU A 19 -0.53 0.00 8.43
C GLU A 19 -0.92 -0.72 7.14
N TYR A 20 -2.15 -1.23 7.08
CA TYR A 20 -2.67 -1.98 5.93
C TYR A 20 -3.64 -1.12 5.14
N GLU A 21 -3.28 -0.77 3.91
CA GLU A 21 -4.21 -0.18 2.95
C GLU A 21 -4.88 -1.34 2.19
N LEU A 22 -6.18 -1.54 2.41
CA LEU A 22 -6.94 -2.65 1.81
C LEU A 22 -7.88 -2.15 0.72
N GLN A 23 -8.20 -2.97 -0.27
CA GLN A 23 -9.19 -2.63 -1.29
C GLN A 23 -10.58 -3.11 -0.88
N VAL A 24 -11.60 -2.31 -1.22
CA VAL A 24 -13.01 -2.65 -1.00
C VAL A 24 -13.85 -2.52 -2.26
N ALA A 25 -14.94 -3.26 -2.31
CA ALA A 25 -15.95 -3.15 -3.36
C ALA A 25 -17.33 -3.55 -2.83
N VAL A 26 -18.37 -3.19 -3.59
CA VAL A 26 -19.73 -3.67 -3.37
C VAL A 26 -20.16 -4.45 -4.61
N GLU A 27 -20.52 -5.70 -4.43
CA GLU A 27 -21.14 -6.54 -5.45
C GLU A 27 -22.66 -6.35 -5.39
N GLY A 28 -23.30 -6.18 -6.54
CA GLY A 28 -24.74 -6.03 -6.65
C GLY A 28 -25.18 -5.31 -7.92
N SER A 29 -26.48 -5.37 -8.19
CA SER A 29 -27.05 -4.69 -9.35
C SER A 29 -26.81 -3.18 -9.28
N HIS A 30 -26.58 -2.55 -10.45
CA HIS A 30 -26.48 -1.10 -10.59
C HIS A 30 -27.72 -0.33 -10.03
N ARG A 31 -28.82 -1.04 -9.75
CA ARG A 31 -30.05 -0.48 -9.18
C ARG A 31 -29.97 -0.30 -7.66
N ASP A 32 -29.25 -1.20 -6.99
CA ASP A 32 -29.18 -1.28 -5.53
C ASP A 32 -27.89 -0.70 -4.96
N VAL A 33 -26.81 -0.66 -5.76
CA VAL A 33 -25.49 -0.19 -5.33
C VAL A 33 -25.36 1.34 -5.39
N ASP A 34 -24.72 1.89 -4.35
CA ASP A 34 -24.62 3.34 -4.12
C ASP A 34 -23.85 4.09 -5.21
N LEU A 35 -22.70 3.59 -5.68
CA LEU A 35 -21.87 4.31 -6.66
C LEU A 35 -22.67 4.58 -7.96
N ALA A 36 -23.36 3.56 -8.47
CA ALA A 36 -24.21 3.68 -9.65
C ALA A 36 -25.38 4.66 -9.41
N ALA A 37 -26.04 4.55 -8.26
CA ALA A 37 -27.14 5.44 -7.88
C ALA A 37 -26.69 6.90 -7.73
N SER A 38 -25.52 7.13 -7.14
CA SER A 38 -24.89 8.43 -6.92
C SER A 38 -24.53 9.10 -8.24
N ILE A 39 -23.97 8.36 -9.20
CA ILE A 39 -23.68 8.88 -10.54
C ILE A 39 -24.98 9.25 -11.26
N ARG A 40 -25.98 8.36 -11.28
CA ARG A 40 -27.26 8.56 -12.00
C ARG A 40 -28.07 9.74 -11.46
N SER A 41 -28.06 9.92 -10.14
CA SER A 41 -28.81 11.00 -9.48
C SER A 41 -28.09 12.37 -9.54
N SER A 42 -26.80 12.37 -9.85
CA SER A 42 -25.95 13.57 -9.84
C SER A 42 -26.40 14.66 -10.82
N GLY A 43 -26.13 15.92 -10.44
CA GLY A 43 -26.26 17.06 -11.36
C GLY A 43 -25.36 16.93 -12.59
N TYR A 44 -24.19 16.31 -12.44
CA TYR A 44 -23.25 16.07 -13.54
C TYR A 44 -23.87 15.20 -14.65
N PHE A 45 -24.42 14.03 -14.29
CA PHE A 45 -25.06 13.14 -15.26
C PHE A 45 -26.25 13.82 -15.96
N LYS A 46 -27.13 14.48 -15.18
CA LYS A 46 -28.27 15.23 -15.70
C LYS A 46 -27.83 16.32 -16.69
N ASN A 47 -26.73 17.02 -16.40
CA ASN A 47 -26.19 18.06 -17.27
C ASN A 47 -25.58 17.49 -18.55
N ILE A 48 -24.86 16.36 -18.50
CA ILE A 48 -24.34 15.68 -19.70
C ILE A 48 -25.48 15.25 -20.62
N VAL A 49 -26.53 14.63 -20.06
CA VAL A 49 -27.70 14.21 -20.85
C VAL A 49 -28.32 15.41 -21.56
N LYS A 50 -28.57 16.52 -20.84
CA LYS A 50 -29.16 17.74 -21.41
C LYS A 50 -28.26 18.39 -22.48
N ARG A 51 -26.94 18.49 -22.22
CA ARG A 51 -25.97 19.08 -23.15
C ARG A 51 -25.80 18.25 -24.42
N THR A 52 -25.76 16.93 -24.27
CA THR A 52 -25.70 16.02 -25.43
C THR A 52 -26.96 16.14 -26.29
N ALA A 53 -28.15 16.20 -25.66
CA ALA A 53 -29.40 16.39 -26.39
C ALA A 53 -29.50 17.74 -27.12
N ARG A 54 -28.81 18.77 -26.64
CA ARG A 54 -28.70 20.08 -27.31
C ARG A 54 -27.64 20.15 -28.40
N GLY A 55 -26.74 19.16 -28.47
CA GLY A 55 -25.58 19.18 -29.36
C GLY A 55 -24.34 19.88 -28.78
N ASP A 56 -24.37 20.34 -27.53
CA ASP A 56 -23.24 21.04 -26.86
C ASP A 56 -22.09 20.07 -26.53
N LEU A 57 -22.36 18.77 -26.46
CA LEU A 57 -21.38 17.72 -26.15
C LEU A 57 -21.49 16.54 -27.12
N PRO A 58 -20.36 15.90 -27.48
CA PRO A 58 -20.39 14.68 -28.29
C PRO A 58 -21.14 13.54 -27.59
N HIS A 59 -21.94 12.77 -28.36
CA HIS A 59 -22.63 11.57 -27.86
C HIS A 59 -21.69 10.56 -27.20
N LYS A 60 -20.43 10.49 -27.64
CA LYS A 60 -19.40 9.63 -27.07
C LYS A 60 -19.24 9.84 -25.56
N CYS A 61 -19.29 11.08 -25.06
CA CYS A 61 -19.15 11.38 -23.63
C CYS A 61 -20.27 10.74 -22.80
N LEU A 62 -21.52 10.83 -23.29
CA LEU A 62 -22.66 10.18 -22.64
C LEU A 62 -22.58 8.65 -22.76
N ASN A 63 -22.18 8.14 -23.93
CA ASN A 63 -22.07 6.70 -24.16
C ASN A 63 -21.02 6.07 -23.25
N SER A 64 -19.83 6.66 -23.09
CA SER A 64 -18.81 6.12 -22.19
C SER A 64 -19.26 6.06 -20.73
N LEU A 65 -20.06 7.04 -20.28
CA LEU A 65 -20.62 7.01 -18.92
C LEU A 65 -21.76 5.99 -18.79
N LYS A 66 -22.59 5.81 -19.83
CA LYS A 66 -23.60 4.74 -19.88
C LYS A 66 -22.96 3.36 -19.93
N GLU A 67 -21.91 3.17 -20.72
CA GLU A 67 -21.12 1.94 -20.75
C GLU A 67 -20.58 1.61 -19.37
N PHE A 68 -20.01 2.59 -18.66
CA PHE A 68 -19.58 2.37 -17.28
C PHE A 68 -20.74 1.90 -16.37
N LEU A 69 -21.92 2.53 -16.47
CA LEU A 69 -23.07 2.21 -15.59
C LEU A 69 -23.79 0.91 -15.94
N TYR A 70 -23.84 0.53 -17.21
CA TYR A 70 -24.72 -0.54 -17.69
C TYR A 70 -23.97 -1.74 -18.28
N GLN A 71 -22.68 -1.59 -18.59
CA GLN A 71 -21.81 -2.70 -19.02
C GLN A 71 -20.84 -3.03 -17.87
N ASN A 72 -21.34 -3.83 -16.92
CA ASN A 72 -20.57 -4.34 -15.80
C ASN A 72 -20.85 -5.83 -15.60
N GLU A 73 -20.10 -6.68 -16.29
CA GLU A 73 -20.33 -8.14 -16.26
C GLU A 73 -20.09 -8.78 -14.89
N SER A 74 -19.25 -8.17 -14.04
CA SER A 74 -18.96 -8.67 -12.71
C SER A 74 -19.97 -8.21 -11.65
N ASP A 75 -20.81 -7.21 -11.95
CA ASP A 75 -21.63 -6.51 -10.96
C ASP A 75 -20.85 -6.00 -9.72
N VAL A 76 -19.53 -5.82 -9.86
CA VAL A 76 -18.66 -5.28 -8.80
C VAL A 76 -18.47 -3.78 -9.00
N TRP A 77 -18.60 -3.04 -7.90
CA TRP A 77 -18.47 -1.58 -7.83
C TRP A 77 -17.40 -1.22 -6.81
N GLU A 78 -16.18 -1.01 -7.28
CA GLU A 78 -15.04 -0.74 -6.42
C GLU A 78 -15.16 0.60 -5.69
N ASN A 79 -14.79 0.61 -4.41
CA ASN A 79 -14.87 1.77 -3.53
C ASN A 79 -16.29 2.41 -3.43
N SER A 80 -17.34 1.66 -3.81
CA SER A 80 -18.72 2.07 -3.55
C SER A 80 -19.01 2.12 -2.05
N TRP A 81 -19.89 3.03 -1.66
CA TRP A 81 -20.45 3.05 -0.32
C TRP A 81 -21.58 2.03 -0.23
N VAL A 82 -22.04 1.76 0.99
CA VAL A 82 -23.22 0.93 1.25
C VAL A 82 -24.31 1.70 1.93
N SER A 83 -25.53 1.17 1.84
CA SER A 83 -26.66 1.70 2.60
C SER A 83 -27.48 0.63 3.31
N PHE A 84 -27.94 0.91 4.53
CA PHE A 84 -28.79 0.01 5.32
C PHE A 84 -29.65 0.78 6.35
N PRO A 85 -30.75 0.20 6.86
CA PRO A 85 -31.58 0.85 7.87
C PRO A 85 -30.87 1.06 9.21
N GLU A 86 -30.96 2.27 9.78
CA GLU A 86 -30.41 2.59 11.11
C GLU A 86 -31.04 1.74 12.23
N SER A 87 -32.23 1.17 12.00
CA SER A 87 -32.91 0.24 12.92
C SER A 87 -32.11 -1.03 13.19
N ARG A 88 -31.18 -1.42 12.29
CA ARG A 88 -30.31 -2.60 12.45
C ARG A 88 -29.18 -2.42 13.46
N LEU A 89 -28.88 -1.18 13.87
CA LEU A 89 -27.83 -0.89 14.84
C LEU A 89 -28.28 -1.11 16.28
N THR A 90 -27.38 -1.54 17.16
CA THR A 90 -27.60 -1.53 18.61
C THR A 90 -27.69 -0.10 19.15
N GLN A 91 -28.27 0.08 20.34
CA GLN A 91 -28.33 1.40 20.97
C GLN A 91 -26.94 2.01 21.21
N TRP A 92 -25.95 1.17 21.56
CA TRP A 92 -24.58 1.62 21.78
C TRP A 92 -23.90 2.06 20.48
N THR A 93 -24.08 1.29 19.40
CA THR A 93 -23.55 1.66 18.08
C THR A 93 -24.16 2.96 17.56
N ARG A 94 -25.46 3.22 17.79
CA ARG A 94 -26.08 4.52 17.48
C ARG A 94 -25.44 5.69 18.25
N LYS A 95 -25.03 5.47 19.51
CA LYS A 95 -24.32 6.50 20.29
C LYS A 95 -22.94 6.80 19.69
N ILE A 96 -22.22 5.77 19.20
CA ILE A 96 -20.95 5.95 18.50
C ILE A 96 -21.15 6.73 17.20
N LEU A 97 -22.13 6.35 16.40
CA LEU A 97 -22.49 7.04 15.16
C LEU A 97 -22.80 8.52 15.42
N ALA A 98 -23.66 8.81 16.41
CA ALA A 98 -24.01 10.17 16.80
C ALA A 98 -22.80 10.99 17.24
N ARG A 99 -21.85 10.37 17.96
CA ARG A 99 -20.58 10.99 18.36
C ARG A 99 -19.68 11.25 17.15
N ASP A 100 -19.58 10.31 16.22
CA ASP A 100 -18.73 10.46 15.03
C ASP A 100 -19.27 11.50 14.03
N PHE A 101 -20.56 11.83 14.09
CA PHE A 101 -21.16 12.94 13.35
C PHE A 101 -20.98 14.33 13.99
N LEU A 102 -20.32 14.43 15.14
CA LEU A 102 -19.92 15.72 15.72
C LEU A 102 -18.78 16.36 14.91
N ALA A 103 -18.81 17.68 14.78
CA ALA A 103 -17.75 18.45 14.11
C ALA A 103 -16.41 18.37 14.86
N ASP A 104 -16.49 18.32 16.19
CA ASP A 104 -15.35 18.02 17.07
C ASP A 104 -15.78 17.00 18.12
N LYS A 105 -15.22 15.79 18.04
CA LYS A 105 -15.56 14.65 18.91
C LYS A 105 -14.97 14.75 20.31
N SER A 106 -14.05 15.68 20.55
CA SER A 106 -13.51 15.98 21.88
C SER A 106 -14.50 16.78 22.73
N ILE A 107 -15.48 17.44 22.10
CA ILE A 107 -16.48 18.28 22.75
C ILE A 107 -17.86 17.60 22.69
N LEU A 108 -18.36 17.16 23.86
CA LEU A 108 -19.63 16.41 23.96
C LEU A 108 -20.85 17.14 23.36
N ARG A 109 -20.88 18.48 23.42
CA ARG A 109 -21.97 19.32 22.88
C ARG A 109 -21.58 20.05 21.59
N SER A 110 -20.61 19.51 20.85
CA SER A 110 -20.25 20.07 19.54
C SER A 110 -21.44 20.04 18.58
N LYS A 111 -21.46 20.96 17.62
CA LYS A 111 -22.44 20.90 16.52
C LYS A 111 -22.20 19.66 15.66
N GLN A 112 -23.22 19.24 14.93
CA GLN A 112 -23.05 18.24 13.88
C GLN A 112 -22.12 18.77 12.79
N ARG A 113 -21.42 17.88 12.11
CA ARG A 113 -20.64 18.19 10.91
C ARG A 113 -21.52 18.80 9.83
N SER A 114 -20.94 19.64 8.99
CA SER A 114 -21.66 20.31 7.90
C SER A 114 -22.10 19.36 6.78
N ASP A 115 -21.41 18.22 6.64
CA ASP A 115 -21.64 17.22 5.60
C ASP A 115 -22.57 16.07 6.02
N VAL A 116 -23.23 16.15 7.19
CA VAL A 116 -24.02 15.06 7.79
C VAL A 116 -25.10 14.49 6.86
N GLN A 117 -25.67 15.33 5.97
CA GLN A 117 -26.71 14.92 5.02
C GLN A 117 -26.21 13.90 3.98
N ARG A 118 -24.89 13.82 3.73
CA ARG A 118 -24.29 12.84 2.79
C ARG A 118 -24.39 11.40 3.28
N PHE A 119 -24.65 11.20 4.58
CA PHE A 119 -24.72 9.89 5.22
C PHE A 119 -26.14 9.33 5.35
N ARG A 120 -27.11 9.98 4.71
CA ARG A 120 -28.52 9.57 4.73
C ARG A 120 -29.03 9.50 3.29
N CYS A 121 -29.77 8.45 2.99
CA CYS A 121 -30.43 8.31 1.70
C CYS A 121 -31.81 7.66 1.86
N ILE A 122 -32.63 7.74 0.80
CA ILE A 122 -33.88 6.99 0.71
C ILE A 122 -33.64 5.84 -0.26
N HIS A 123 -33.72 4.60 0.24
CA HIS A 123 -33.61 3.39 -0.56
C HIS A 123 -34.94 2.64 -0.51
N LYS A 124 -35.56 2.42 -1.69
CA LYS A 124 -36.88 1.77 -1.81
C LYS A 124 -37.96 2.36 -0.88
N GLY A 125 -37.93 3.67 -0.67
CA GLY A 125 -38.88 4.40 0.21
C GLY A 125 -38.54 4.40 1.70
N ILE A 126 -37.47 3.72 2.12
CA ILE A 126 -37.02 3.62 3.51
C ILE A 126 -35.79 4.50 3.74
N ALA A 127 -35.72 5.19 4.87
CA ALA A 127 -34.55 5.95 5.27
C ALA A 127 -33.40 5.01 5.65
N HIS A 128 -32.28 5.12 4.94
CA HIS A 128 -31.06 4.35 5.17
C HIS A 128 -29.91 5.26 5.61
N LEU A 129 -28.99 4.71 6.40
CA LEU A 129 -27.64 5.24 6.54
C LEU A 129 -26.87 4.90 5.26
N ARG A 130 -26.04 5.84 4.79
CA ARG A 130 -25.18 5.71 3.61
C ARG A 130 -23.73 5.92 4.03
N LEU A 131 -22.90 4.88 4.04
CA LEU A 131 -21.59 4.93 4.69
C LEU A 131 -20.49 4.27 3.83
N PRO A 132 -19.25 4.80 3.85
CA PRO A 132 -18.11 4.12 3.24
C PRO A 132 -17.77 2.84 4.01
N ILE A 133 -17.25 1.83 3.31
CA ILE A 133 -16.89 0.53 3.91
C ILE A 133 -15.81 0.67 4.99
N SER A 134 -14.89 1.64 4.84
CA SER A 134 -13.88 1.95 5.87
C SER A 134 -14.49 2.29 7.22
N TYR A 135 -15.62 3.01 7.24
CA TYR A 135 -16.36 3.29 8.47
C TYR A 135 -17.31 2.15 8.88
N LEU A 136 -17.81 1.38 7.91
CA LEU A 136 -18.62 0.18 8.16
C LEU A 136 -17.89 -0.80 9.07
N LEU A 137 -16.59 -1.05 8.86
CA LEU A 137 -15.77 -1.94 9.69
C LEU A 137 -15.86 -1.56 11.19
N LYS A 138 -15.67 -0.27 11.50
CA LYS A 138 -15.79 0.25 12.86
C LYS A 138 -17.19 0.04 13.43
N LEU A 139 -18.24 0.35 12.65
CA LEU A 139 -19.62 0.14 13.10
C LEU A 139 -19.97 -1.33 13.29
N SER A 140 -19.48 -2.22 12.42
CA SER A 140 -19.66 -3.66 12.55
C SER A 140 -19.05 -4.17 13.85
N LEU A 141 -17.82 -3.74 14.17
CA LEU A 141 -17.19 -4.10 15.44
C LEU A 141 -18.00 -3.56 16.61
N ALA A 142 -18.41 -2.29 16.53
CA ALA A 142 -19.19 -1.68 17.59
C ALA A 142 -20.52 -2.42 17.85
N ASN A 143 -21.18 -2.85 16.78
CA ASN A 143 -22.42 -3.60 16.85
C ASN A 143 -22.20 -5.00 17.40
N ALA A 144 -21.19 -5.72 16.91
CA ALA A 144 -20.88 -7.09 17.33
C ALA A 144 -20.56 -7.19 18.83
N ILE A 145 -19.85 -6.22 19.40
CA ILE A 145 -19.51 -6.24 20.84
C ILE A 145 -20.63 -5.77 21.76
N SER A 146 -21.70 -5.17 21.20
CA SER A 146 -22.81 -4.59 21.98
C SER A 146 -24.17 -5.20 21.67
N ILE A 147 -24.19 -6.33 20.96
CA ILE A 147 -25.43 -6.97 20.52
C ILE A 147 -26.20 -7.64 21.66
N ASP A 148 -25.47 -8.13 22.67
CA ASP A 148 -26.00 -8.75 23.88
C ASP A 148 -25.03 -8.51 25.05
N ASP A 149 -25.46 -8.90 26.25
CA ASP A 149 -24.70 -8.74 27.50
C ASP A 149 -23.84 -9.98 27.84
N THR A 150 -23.65 -10.91 26.91
CA THR A 150 -22.88 -12.15 27.15
C THR A 150 -21.38 -11.95 27.03
N LEU A 151 -20.94 -10.89 26.34
CA LEU A 151 -19.52 -10.55 26.22
C LEU A 151 -18.99 -10.00 27.55
N SER A 152 -17.87 -10.55 28.02
CA SER A 152 -17.27 -10.09 29.27
C SER A 152 -16.85 -8.61 29.20
N PRO A 153 -16.91 -7.85 30.31
CA PRO A 153 -16.51 -6.44 30.33
C PRO A 153 -15.09 -6.17 29.84
N VAL A 154 -14.18 -7.13 30.08
CA VAL A 154 -12.77 -7.05 29.62
C VAL A 154 -12.70 -7.10 28.09
N LEU A 155 -13.38 -8.06 27.46
CA LEU A 155 -13.37 -8.18 26.01
C LEU A 155 -14.16 -7.05 25.33
N PHE A 156 -15.21 -6.56 25.97
CA PHE A 156 -15.90 -5.34 25.55
C PHE A 156 -14.95 -4.14 25.52
N ALA A 157 -14.14 -3.95 26.56
CA ALA A 157 -13.13 -2.89 26.61
C ALA A 157 -12.07 -3.04 25.51
N THR A 158 -11.60 -4.26 25.26
CA THR A 158 -10.67 -4.56 24.16
C THR A 158 -11.28 -4.23 22.80
N GLY A 159 -12.52 -4.66 22.54
CA GLY A 159 -13.26 -4.32 21.32
C GLY A 159 -13.47 -2.81 21.16
N LYS A 160 -13.80 -2.11 22.24
CA LYS A 160 -13.93 -0.65 22.24
C LYS A 160 -12.62 0.05 21.87
N ASN A 161 -11.48 -0.41 22.40
CA ASN A 161 -10.17 0.15 22.08
C ASN A 161 -9.74 -0.13 20.64
N LEU A 162 -10.19 -1.24 20.06
CA LEU A 162 -9.92 -1.58 18.65
C LEU A 162 -10.67 -0.71 17.64
N LEU A 163 -11.71 0.03 18.06
CA LEU A 163 -12.44 0.92 17.15
C LEU A 163 -11.55 1.99 16.52
N ASP A 164 -10.48 2.41 17.21
CA ASP A 164 -9.54 3.42 16.73
C ASP A 164 -8.51 2.87 15.73
N ASN A 165 -8.42 1.55 15.58
CA ASN A 165 -7.57 0.90 14.58
C ASN A 165 -8.15 0.95 13.16
N PHE A 166 -9.45 1.23 13.01
CA PHE A 166 -10.13 1.33 11.71
C PHE A 166 -10.21 2.80 11.26
N LEU A 167 -9.27 3.22 10.44
CA LEU A 167 -9.17 4.57 9.92
C LEU A 167 -9.96 4.72 8.62
N SER A 168 -10.33 5.98 8.30
CA SER A 168 -11.18 6.28 7.15
C SER A 168 -10.79 7.59 6.47
N ASP A 169 -9.52 7.89 6.27
CA ASP A 169 -9.07 9.07 5.52
C ASP A 169 -8.85 8.83 4.03
N ASN A 170 -8.38 7.65 3.65
CA ASN A 170 -8.15 7.30 2.26
C ASN A 170 -9.43 6.80 1.55
N THR A 171 -9.37 6.70 0.23
CA THR A 171 -10.47 6.12 -0.59
C THR A 171 -10.77 4.70 -0.13
N SER A 172 -9.69 3.96 0.10
CA SER A 172 -9.62 2.62 0.65
C SER A 172 -9.56 2.65 2.19
N PRO A 173 -10.05 1.62 2.90
CA PRO A 173 -9.81 1.48 4.33
C PRO A 173 -8.32 1.37 4.66
N GLU A 174 -7.94 2.06 5.73
CA GLU A 174 -6.62 1.94 6.35
C GLU A 174 -6.82 1.31 7.74
N ILE A 175 -6.13 0.20 7.99
CA ILE A 175 -6.26 -0.57 9.23
C ILE A 175 -4.89 -0.63 9.90
N LEU A 176 -4.83 -0.20 11.16
CA LEU A 176 -3.63 -0.34 11.98
C LEU A 176 -3.60 -1.72 12.63
N SER A 177 -2.41 -2.31 12.76
CA SER A 177 -2.22 -3.57 13.49
C SER A 177 -2.85 -3.52 14.88
N PHE A 178 -3.55 -4.58 15.26
CA PHE A 178 -4.24 -4.66 16.53
C PHE A 178 -3.28 -4.85 17.70
N ASN A 179 -2.13 -5.47 17.45
CA ASN A 179 -1.03 -5.60 18.40
C ASN A 179 0.25 -5.01 17.81
N ILE A 180 1.22 -4.75 18.68
CA ILE A 180 2.58 -4.36 18.33
C ILE A 180 3.52 -5.48 18.79
N PRO A 181 3.84 -6.46 17.93
CA PRO A 181 4.74 -7.54 18.33
C PRO A 181 6.16 -7.06 18.65
N THR A 182 6.85 -7.83 19.49
CA THR A 182 8.23 -7.51 19.92
C THR A 182 9.14 -8.72 19.75
N ALA A 183 10.41 -8.48 19.40
CA ALA A 183 11.40 -9.52 19.13
C ALA A 183 11.73 -10.40 20.35
N ALA A 184 11.43 -9.92 21.57
CA ALA A 184 11.50 -10.72 22.80
C ALA A 184 10.62 -11.97 22.78
N ARG A 185 9.65 -12.05 21.84
CA ARG A 185 8.69 -13.16 21.74
C ARG A 185 8.98 -14.12 20.59
N GLY A 186 10.07 -13.89 19.88
CA GLY A 186 10.45 -14.68 18.72
C GLY A 186 10.78 -13.79 17.53
N ARG A 187 10.88 -14.42 16.36
CA ARG A 187 11.32 -13.76 15.14
C ARG A 187 10.31 -12.71 14.69
N ILE A 188 10.78 -11.48 14.50
CA ILE A 188 9.91 -10.31 14.27
C ILE A 188 9.07 -10.43 13.00
N GLY A 189 9.61 -11.01 11.93
CA GLY A 189 8.88 -11.25 10.69
C GLY A 189 7.74 -12.25 10.86
N ASP A 190 7.99 -13.37 11.53
CA ASP A 190 6.96 -14.39 11.78
C ASP A 190 5.83 -13.83 12.66
N LEU A 191 6.17 -12.98 13.64
CA LEU A 191 5.19 -12.28 14.47
C LEU A 191 4.37 -11.25 13.69
N ALA A 192 5.01 -10.47 12.81
CA ALA A 192 4.33 -9.50 11.94
C ALA A 192 3.35 -10.20 10.98
N ALA A 193 3.75 -11.34 10.41
CA ALA A 193 2.89 -12.13 9.53
C ALA A 193 1.65 -12.66 10.27
N LYS A 194 1.82 -13.21 11.48
CA LYS A 194 0.69 -13.67 12.32
C LYS A 194 -0.26 -12.53 12.67
N GLU A 195 0.28 -11.37 13.06
CA GLU A 195 -0.53 -10.20 13.36
C GLU A 195 -1.30 -9.67 12.14
N THR A 196 -0.69 -9.71 10.96
CA THR A 196 -1.34 -9.38 9.68
C THR A 196 -2.48 -10.34 9.39
N ALA A 197 -2.23 -11.63 9.56
CA ALA A 197 -3.22 -12.68 9.33
C ALA A 197 -4.43 -12.50 10.28
N ARG A 198 -4.19 -12.26 11.57
CA ARG A 198 -5.25 -11.95 12.56
C ARG A 198 -6.05 -10.72 12.18
N THR A 199 -5.37 -9.62 11.82
CA THR A 199 -6.00 -8.35 11.45
C THR A 199 -6.88 -8.53 10.22
N LEU A 200 -6.39 -9.25 9.20
CA LEU A 200 -7.15 -9.53 7.99
C LEU A 200 -8.36 -10.41 8.29
N LEU A 201 -8.20 -11.56 8.96
CA LEU A 201 -9.32 -12.46 9.28
C LEU A 201 -10.40 -11.72 10.06
N PHE A 202 -10.02 -10.97 11.09
CA PHE A 202 -10.97 -10.22 11.88
C PHE A 202 -11.73 -9.18 11.03
N SER A 203 -11.03 -8.47 10.15
CA SER A 203 -11.66 -7.50 9.24
C SER A 203 -12.60 -8.17 8.23
N GLN A 204 -12.25 -9.36 7.74
CA GLN A 204 -13.10 -10.17 6.87
C GLN A 204 -14.37 -10.63 7.59
N LEU A 205 -14.24 -11.11 8.83
CA LEU A 205 -15.37 -11.49 9.67
C LEU A 205 -16.31 -10.31 9.93
N LEU A 206 -15.78 -9.09 10.14
CA LEU A 206 -16.59 -7.88 10.31
C LEU A 206 -17.39 -7.51 9.05
N ILE A 207 -16.83 -7.72 7.86
CA ILE A 207 -17.52 -7.50 6.59
C ILE A 207 -18.60 -8.55 6.36
N GLN A 208 -18.29 -9.83 6.58
CA GLN A 208 -19.30 -10.90 6.49
C GLN A 208 -20.43 -10.68 7.50
N TYR A 209 -20.10 -10.26 8.73
CA TYR A 209 -21.08 -9.89 9.74
C TYR A 209 -21.95 -8.72 9.29
N ALA A 210 -21.37 -7.66 8.72
CA ALA A 210 -22.13 -6.54 8.17
C ALA A 210 -23.08 -6.98 7.06
N ASN A 211 -22.60 -7.83 6.15
CA ASN A 211 -23.36 -8.34 5.01
C ASN A 211 -24.66 -9.01 5.45
N LYS A 212 -24.59 -9.83 6.51
CA LYS A 212 -25.74 -10.53 7.08
C LYS A 212 -26.54 -9.66 8.05
N THR A 213 -25.92 -9.16 9.11
CA THR A 213 -26.63 -8.55 10.25
C THR A 213 -27.19 -7.17 9.95
N PHE A 214 -26.54 -6.37 9.09
CA PHE A 214 -27.10 -5.09 8.64
C PHE A 214 -28.08 -5.25 7.47
N GLY A 215 -28.27 -6.47 6.95
CA GLY A 215 -29.18 -6.76 5.84
C GLY A 215 -28.70 -6.22 4.51
N LEU A 216 -27.37 -6.14 4.29
CA LEU A 216 -26.85 -5.66 3.01
C LEU A 216 -27.21 -6.64 1.90
N GLU A 217 -27.01 -7.94 2.10
CA GLU A 217 -27.35 -8.95 1.08
C GLU A 217 -28.85 -8.95 0.79
N GLU A 218 -29.69 -8.82 1.82
CA GLU A 218 -31.15 -8.68 1.70
C GLU A 218 -31.53 -7.46 0.83
N SER A 219 -30.74 -6.39 0.90
CA SER A 219 -30.94 -5.17 0.12
C SER A 219 -30.36 -5.22 -1.30
N GLY A 220 -29.66 -6.30 -1.66
CA GLY A 220 -28.99 -6.47 -2.97
C GLY A 220 -27.56 -5.95 -3.02
N GLN A 221 -26.89 -5.78 -1.87
CA GLN A 221 -25.51 -5.31 -1.75
C GLN A 221 -24.66 -6.36 -1.01
N LYS A 222 -23.49 -6.70 -1.52
CA LYS A 222 -22.52 -7.53 -0.81
C LYS A 222 -21.17 -6.80 -0.74
N CYS A 223 -20.74 -6.44 0.46
CA CYS A 223 -19.42 -5.84 0.68
C CYS A 223 -18.33 -6.88 0.49
N LEU A 224 -17.23 -6.45 -0.14
CA LEU A 224 -16.01 -7.21 -0.34
C LEU A 224 -14.82 -6.42 0.24
N LEU A 225 -13.87 -7.13 0.83
CA LEU A 225 -12.59 -6.63 1.32
C LEU A 225 -11.48 -7.56 0.81
N TYR A 226 -10.39 -7.03 0.29
CA TYR A 226 -9.28 -7.82 -0.25
C TYR A 226 -8.00 -6.98 -0.38
N CYS A 227 -6.85 -7.63 -0.52
CA CYS A 227 -5.59 -6.93 -0.76
C CYS A 227 -5.43 -6.67 -2.27
N ALA A 228 -5.25 -5.42 -2.69
CA ALA A 228 -4.93 -5.09 -4.07
C ALA A 228 -4.10 -3.79 -4.13
N PRO A 229 -2.98 -3.78 -4.88
CA PRO A 229 -2.00 -2.69 -4.82
C PRO A 229 -2.31 -1.49 -5.74
N HIS A 230 -3.28 -1.65 -6.65
CA HIS A 230 -3.59 -0.66 -7.69
C HIS A 230 -4.99 -0.10 -7.53
N ALA A 231 -5.16 1.15 -7.96
CA ALA A 231 -6.48 1.68 -8.25
C ALA A 231 -7.18 0.79 -9.31
N PRO A 232 -8.41 0.32 -9.06
CA PRO A 232 -9.13 -0.58 -9.97
C PRO A 232 -9.33 -0.01 -11.37
N SER A 233 -9.30 -0.88 -12.38
CA SER A 233 -9.38 -0.53 -13.80
C SER A 233 -10.68 0.20 -14.15
N ARG A 234 -11.80 -0.22 -13.55
CA ARG A 234 -13.10 0.47 -13.69
C ARG A 234 -13.07 1.87 -13.06
N GLN A 235 -12.41 2.04 -11.91
CA GLN A 235 -12.22 3.34 -11.27
C GLN A 235 -11.34 4.27 -12.13
N LYS A 236 -10.26 3.74 -12.73
CA LYS A 236 -9.43 4.46 -13.73
C LYS A 236 -10.27 4.88 -14.96
N LYS A 237 -11.10 3.98 -15.49
CA LYS A 237 -12.02 4.28 -16.60
C LYS A 237 -13.02 5.38 -16.24
N LEU A 238 -13.56 5.38 -15.02
CA LEU A 238 -14.46 6.43 -14.56
C LEU A 238 -13.72 7.77 -14.43
N ASN A 239 -12.52 7.77 -13.84
CA ASN A 239 -11.67 8.95 -13.72
C ASN A 239 -11.45 9.64 -15.07
N ASP A 240 -11.24 8.87 -16.14
CA ASP A 240 -11.03 9.38 -17.50
C ASP A 240 -12.26 10.06 -18.13
N VAL A 241 -13.47 9.85 -17.60
CA VAL A 241 -14.72 10.36 -18.16
C VAL A 241 -15.44 11.37 -17.25
N VAL A 242 -14.88 11.67 -16.07
CA VAL A 242 -15.44 12.63 -15.13
C VAL A 242 -14.42 13.72 -14.73
N PRO A 243 -14.88 14.93 -14.40
CA PRO A 243 -14.00 15.95 -13.82
C PRO A 243 -13.46 15.54 -12.45
N ASP A 244 -12.26 16.02 -12.12
CA ASP A 244 -11.57 15.78 -10.85
C ASP A 244 -12.46 16.05 -9.61
N GLY A 245 -13.17 17.18 -9.59
CA GLY A 245 -14.06 17.52 -8.48
C GLY A 245 -15.18 16.51 -8.26
N PHE A 246 -15.71 15.92 -9.34
CA PHE A 246 -16.74 14.89 -9.23
C PHE A 246 -16.15 13.53 -8.83
N TYR A 247 -14.97 13.16 -9.37
CA TYR A 247 -14.23 11.98 -8.94
C TYR A 247 -13.97 12.00 -7.42
N ARG A 248 -13.43 13.12 -6.91
CA ARG A 248 -13.19 13.30 -5.46
C ARG A 248 -14.48 13.24 -4.66
N HIS A 249 -15.58 13.80 -5.15
CA HIS A 249 -16.87 13.71 -4.46
C HIS A 249 -17.36 12.25 -4.31
N LEU A 250 -17.07 11.38 -5.27
CA LEU A 250 -17.47 9.98 -5.24
C LEU A 250 -16.58 9.13 -4.31
N PHE A 251 -15.26 9.31 -4.39
CA PHE A 251 -14.30 8.36 -3.79
C PHE A 251 -13.57 8.87 -2.55
N MET A 252 -13.43 10.19 -2.38
CA MET A 252 -12.70 10.73 -1.23
C MET A 252 -13.48 10.47 0.05
N SER A 253 -12.85 9.78 1.00
CA SER A 253 -13.49 9.45 2.26
C SER A 253 -13.77 10.71 3.09
N PRO A 254 -14.91 10.76 3.79
CA PRO A 254 -15.27 11.88 4.64
C PRO A 254 -14.59 11.89 6.02
N CYS A 255 -13.65 10.97 6.31
CA CYS A 255 -12.88 10.96 7.56
C CYS A 255 -13.76 10.88 8.82
N LEU A 256 -14.63 9.86 8.89
CA LEU A 256 -15.54 9.62 10.01
C LEU A 256 -14.89 8.94 11.21
N SER A 257 -13.79 8.24 11.02
CA SER A 257 -13.02 7.53 12.06
C SER A 257 -11.55 7.87 11.97
N GLY A 258 -10.85 7.92 13.11
CA GLY A 258 -9.41 8.22 13.23
C GLY A 258 -9.06 9.62 13.72
N TRP A 259 -9.98 10.60 13.62
CA TRP A 259 -9.73 11.99 13.99
C TRP A 259 -10.85 12.60 14.82
N ASN A 260 -10.48 13.49 15.74
CA ASN A 260 -11.44 14.30 16.50
C ASN A 260 -12.17 15.32 15.62
N LYS A 261 -11.46 15.90 14.63
CA LYS A 261 -11.99 16.88 13.68
C LYS A 261 -11.93 16.36 12.25
N GLY A 262 -12.87 15.47 11.92
CA GLY A 262 -12.85 14.78 10.63
C GLY A 262 -12.99 15.70 9.40
N GLU A 263 -13.70 16.83 9.51
CA GLU A 263 -13.80 17.81 8.41
C GLU A 263 -12.46 18.49 8.10
N GLU A 264 -11.61 18.73 9.10
CA GLU A 264 -10.25 19.27 8.90
C GLU A 264 -9.37 18.25 8.19
N LYS A 265 -9.42 16.97 8.60
CA LYS A 265 -8.72 15.89 7.91
C LYS A 265 -9.23 15.69 6.47
N HIS A 266 -10.53 15.80 6.22
CA HIS A 266 -11.08 15.72 4.87
C HIS A 266 -10.54 16.83 3.97
N ARG A 267 -10.41 18.07 4.47
CA ARG A 267 -9.76 19.17 3.73
C ARG A 267 -8.27 18.91 3.47
N TYR A 268 -7.58 18.28 4.42
CA TYR A 268 -6.20 17.83 4.22
C TYR A 268 -6.11 16.80 3.07
N MET A 269 -6.99 15.81 3.05
CA MET A 269 -7.05 14.83 1.95
C MET A 269 -7.36 15.49 0.61
N GLU A 270 -8.23 16.50 0.61
CA GLU A 270 -8.51 17.29 -0.60
C GLU A 270 -7.24 17.99 -1.13
N ILE A 271 -6.39 18.53 -0.24
CA ILE A 271 -5.10 19.11 -0.60
C ILE A 271 -4.21 18.03 -1.20
N CYS A 272 -4.09 16.84 -0.59
CA CYS A 272 -3.29 15.74 -1.12
C CYS A 272 -3.69 15.37 -2.56
N HIS A 273 -4.98 15.17 -2.83
CA HIS A 273 -5.46 14.85 -4.18
C HIS A 273 -5.16 15.95 -5.19
N LYS A 274 -5.39 17.22 -4.83
CA LYS A 274 -5.12 18.37 -5.71
C LYS A 274 -3.62 18.50 -6.01
N THR A 275 -2.78 18.36 -4.99
CA THR A 275 -1.32 18.47 -5.14
C THR A 275 -0.79 17.37 -6.06
N LEU A 276 -1.18 16.11 -5.86
CA LEU A 276 -0.70 15.01 -6.70
C LEU A 276 -1.19 15.10 -8.15
N SER A 277 -2.42 15.54 -8.37
CA SER A 277 -2.94 15.77 -9.72
C SER A 277 -2.19 16.90 -10.44
N ARG A 278 -1.90 18.01 -9.73
CA ARG A 278 -1.09 19.12 -10.27
C ARG A 278 0.37 18.71 -10.49
N SER A 279 0.94 17.96 -9.57
CA SER A 279 2.30 17.44 -9.63
C SER A 279 2.48 16.60 -10.90
N GLN A 280 1.57 15.67 -11.17
CA GLN A 280 1.60 14.88 -12.41
C GLN A 280 1.57 15.75 -13.68
N LEU A 281 0.78 16.82 -13.72
CA LEU A 281 0.80 17.76 -14.85
C LEU A 281 2.15 18.48 -15.00
N ASN A 282 2.77 18.86 -13.88
CA ASN A 282 4.08 19.53 -13.85
C ASN A 282 5.24 18.61 -14.24
N THR A 283 5.04 17.28 -14.28
CA THR A 283 6.03 16.35 -14.82
C THR A 283 6.32 16.60 -16.31
N ILE A 284 5.36 17.12 -17.08
CA ILE A 284 5.50 17.36 -18.52
C ILE A 284 6.65 18.32 -18.83
N ALA A 285 6.80 19.39 -18.05
CA ALA A 285 7.89 20.34 -18.19
C ALA A 285 9.24 19.64 -18.01
N LYS A 286 9.38 18.87 -16.93
CA LYS A 286 10.60 18.09 -16.69
C LYS A 286 10.89 17.03 -17.75
N LEU A 287 9.86 16.41 -18.33
CA LEU A 287 10.03 15.47 -19.45
C LEU A 287 10.52 16.16 -20.73
N LYS A 288 10.11 17.41 -20.97
CA LYS A 288 10.65 18.24 -22.06
C LYS A 288 12.09 18.65 -21.80
N ASP A 289 12.40 19.13 -20.59
CA ASP A 289 13.76 19.52 -20.20
C ASP A 289 14.73 18.34 -20.25
N ALA A 290 14.26 17.15 -19.87
CA ALA A 290 14.99 15.90 -20.01
C ALA A 290 15.10 15.42 -21.47
N GLY A 291 14.53 16.11 -22.46
CA GLY A 291 14.55 15.70 -23.87
C GLY A 291 13.89 14.33 -24.12
N ILE A 292 12.98 13.92 -23.24
CA ILE A 292 12.18 12.69 -23.39
C ILE A 292 10.99 12.98 -24.31
N ILE A 293 10.33 14.12 -24.07
CA ILE A 293 9.33 14.69 -24.97
C ILE A 293 10.06 15.68 -25.86
N THR A 294 10.23 15.35 -27.14
CA THR A 294 10.95 16.19 -28.10
C THR A 294 10.04 17.12 -28.89
N ASN A 295 8.73 16.85 -28.89
CA ASN A 295 7.74 17.53 -29.71
C ASN A 295 6.60 18.06 -28.84
N ASN A 296 5.87 19.05 -29.33
CA ASN A 296 4.71 19.62 -28.62
C ASN A 296 3.42 18.78 -28.74
N LEU A 297 3.46 17.65 -29.46
CA LEU A 297 2.36 16.70 -29.51
C LEU A 297 2.48 15.75 -28.32
N ILE A 298 1.59 15.92 -27.34
CA ILE A 298 1.51 15.08 -26.15
C ILE A 298 0.05 14.70 -25.89
N VAL A 299 -0.17 13.55 -25.26
CA VAL A 299 -1.47 13.22 -24.69
C VAL A 299 -1.54 13.90 -23.33
N LEU A 300 -2.30 14.99 -23.25
CA LEU A 300 -2.51 15.69 -21.99
C LEU A 300 -2.99 14.69 -20.91
N PRO A 301 -2.27 14.54 -19.79
CA PRO A 301 -2.74 13.78 -18.66
C PRO A 301 -4.07 14.35 -18.17
N ASN A 302 -4.89 13.49 -17.60
CA ASN A 302 -6.12 13.93 -16.95
C ASN A 302 -5.76 14.86 -15.78
N THR A 303 -6.59 15.87 -15.54
CA THR A 303 -6.45 16.75 -14.37
C THR A 303 -6.80 16.06 -13.06
N SER A 304 -7.28 14.82 -13.12
CA SER A 304 -7.63 13.96 -12.00
C SER A 304 -6.74 12.72 -12.00
N ASN A 305 -6.18 12.36 -10.85
CA ASN A 305 -5.32 11.19 -10.68
C ASN A 305 -5.90 10.19 -9.67
N THR A 306 -5.79 8.89 -9.98
CA THR A 306 -6.21 7.78 -9.12
C THR A 306 -5.15 7.31 -8.13
N CYS A 307 -3.96 7.90 -8.11
CA CYS A 307 -2.80 7.40 -7.36
C CYS A 307 -3.00 7.26 -5.85
N LEU A 308 -3.89 8.04 -5.22
CA LEU A 308 -4.26 7.89 -3.80
C LEU A 308 -5.21 6.71 -3.52
N ALA A 309 -5.57 5.95 -4.56
CA ALA A 309 -6.21 4.64 -4.43
C ALA A 309 -5.23 3.49 -4.70
N ASN A 310 -3.93 3.77 -4.85
CA ASN A 310 -2.90 2.73 -4.85
C ASN A 310 -2.60 2.35 -3.40
N ASN A 311 -2.87 1.09 -3.06
CA ASN A 311 -2.76 0.59 -1.69
C ASN A 311 -1.43 -0.18 -1.51
N GLY A 312 -0.88 -0.18 -0.30
CA GLY A 312 0.21 -1.08 0.09
C GLY A 312 0.22 -1.37 1.58
N THR A 313 1.32 -1.96 2.04
CA THR A 313 1.53 -2.22 3.46
C THR A 313 2.70 -1.37 3.94
N HIS A 314 2.50 -0.57 4.99
CA HIS A 314 3.60 0.09 5.67
C HIS A 314 4.04 -0.74 6.86
N VAL A 315 5.35 -0.92 7.01
CA VAL A 315 5.94 -1.69 8.12
C VAL A 315 6.83 -0.76 8.92
N SER A 316 6.40 -0.45 10.13
CA SER A 316 7.13 0.37 11.10
C SER A 316 7.90 -0.50 12.09
N LEU A 317 9.21 -0.31 12.16
CA LEU A 317 10.09 -0.87 13.18
C LEU A 317 10.36 0.17 14.26
N GLY A 318 10.18 -0.19 15.52
CA GLY A 318 10.55 0.62 16.68
C GLY A 318 11.71 -0.01 17.45
N SER A 319 12.67 0.80 17.90
CA SER A 319 13.76 0.35 18.78
C SER A 319 13.45 0.74 20.22
N LYS A 320 13.40 -0.25 21.13
CA LYS A 320 13.19 0.00 22.56
C LYS A 320 14.33 0.82 23.15
N TYR A 321 15.56 0.51 22.79
CA TYR A 321 16.76 1.19 23.26
C TYR A 321 16.84 2.64 22.79
N LEU A 322 16.65 2.91 21.50
CA LEU A 322 16.66 4.29 20.99
C LEU A 322 15.49 5.10 21.54
N THR A 323 14.34 4.45 21.77
CA THR A 323 13.19 5.10 22.41
C THR A 323 13.51 5.46 23.86
N SER A 324 14.15 4.57 24.63
CA SER A 324 14.58 4.88 26.01
C SER A 324 15.61 6.01 26.05
N LEU A 325 16.57 6.02 25.12
CA LEU A 325 17.58 7.08 25.03
C LEU A 325 16.98 8.42 24.64
N ALA A 326 15.93 8.45 23.82
CA ALA A 326 15.25 9.69 23.43
C ALA A 326 14.31 10.21 24.53
N ALA A 327 13.76 9.32 25.36
CA ALA A 327 12.90 9.67 26.49
C ALA A 327 13.70 10.22 27.69
N ASP A 328 14.93 9.76 27.86
CA ASP A 328 15.84 10.25 28.90
C ASP A 328 16.37 11.65 28.55
N ARG A 329 16.16 12.62 29.45
CA ARG A 329 16.58 14.01 29.26
C ARG A 329 18.09 14.22 29.44
N ASP A 330 18.74 13.32 30.17
CA ASP A 330 20.18 13.40 30.44
C ASP A 330 21.00 12.64 29.38
N SER A 331 20.32 11.93 28.48
CA SER A 331 20.92 11.21 27.36
C SER A 331 21.48 12.15 26.30
N THR A 332 22.59 11.74 25.68
CA THR A 332 23.21 12.45 24.55
C THR A 332 22.44 12.26 23.24
N PHE A 333 21.44 11.38 23.20
CA PHE A 333 20.59 11.12 22.03
C PHE A 333 19.49 12.18 21.87
N THR A 334 19.90 13.42 21.63
CA THR A 334 18.99 14.56 21.42
C THR A 334 18.22 14.45 20.10
N PRO A 335 17.13 15.21 19.88
CA PRO A 335 16.41 15.21 18.61
C PRO A 335 17.27 15.53 17.38
N GLY A 336 18.31 16.36 17.55
CA GLY A 336 19.27 16.65 16.48
C GLY A 336 20.15 15.44 16.14
N VAL A 337 20.56 14.67 17.15
CA VAL A 337 21.30 13.42 16.99
C VAL A 337 20.40 12.36 16.35
N GLU A 338 19.18 12.19 16.85
CA GLU A 338 18.19 11.28 16.27
C GLU A 338 18.00 11.55 14.76
N LYS A 339 17.82 12.82 14.37
CA LYS A 339 17.69 13.23 12.97
C LYS A 339 18.95 12.94 12.15
N TYR A 340 20.14 13.24 12.68
CA TYR A 340 21.41 12.99 11.99
C TYR A 340 21.57 11.49 11.66
N PHE A 341 21.45 10.63 12.67
CA PHE A 341 21.57 9.19 12.46
C PHE A 341 20.46 8.64 11.57
N GLY A 342 19.22 9.11 11.75
CA GLY A 342 18.07 8.63 10.99
C GLY A 342 18.17 8.88 9.49
N ASP A 343 18.55 10.09 9.09
CA ASP A 343 18.74 10.41 7.68
C ASP A 343 19.85 9.55 7.04
N LEU A 344 20.93 9.30 7.78
CA LEU A 344 22.02 8.46 7.31
C LEU A 344 21.61 6.98 7.20
N VAL A 345 20.80 6.47 8.13
CA VAL A 345 20.21 5.12 8.03
C VAL A 345 19.35 5.02 6.77
N ILE A 346 18.48 6.01 6.50
CA ILE A 346 17.66 6.03 5.28
C ILE A 346 18.54 5.96 4.03
N LYS A 347 19.60 6.77 3.96
CA LYS A 347 20.56 6.74 2.84
C LYS A 347 21.18 5.37 2.62
N VAL A 348 21.58 4.68 3.69
CA VAL A 348 22.15 3.33 3.60
C VAL A 348 21.08 2.34 3.11
N VAL A 349 19.91 2.33 3.73
CA VAL A 349 18.79 1.41 3.41
C VAL A 349 18.35 1.54 1.95
N GLU A 350 18.33 2.76 1.38
CA GLU A 350 17.97 2.99 -0.03
C GLU A 350 18.81 2.16 -1.02
N HIS A 351 20.05 1.78 -0.68
CA HIS A 351 20.90 0.93 -1.53
C HIS A 351 20.44 -0.53 -1.57
N PHE A 352 19.76 -0.98 -0.52
CA PHE A 352 19.30 -2.36 -0.32
C PHE A 352 17.86 -2.59 -0.77
N LEU A 353 17.08 -1.53 -0.99
CA LEU A 353 15.68 -1.63 -1.46
C LEU A 353 15.48 -2.51 -2.72
N PRO A 354 16.41 -2.62 -3.67
CA PRO A 354 16.28 -3.56 -4.80
C PRO A 354 16.14 -5.04 -4.40
N LEU A 355 16.54 -5.43 -3.18
CA LEU A 355 16.31 -6.78 -2.67
C LEU A 355 14.85 -7.09 -2.40
N PHE A 356 14.02 -6.07 -2.14
CA PHE A 356 12.62 -6.23 -1.74
C PHE A 356 11.66 -6.23 -2.93
N VAL A 357 11.90 -5.33 -3.89
CA VAL A 357 11.03 -5.14 -5.06
C VAL A 357 11.03 -6.36 -5.96
N ASN A 358 9.83 -6.85 -6.28
CA ASN A 358 9.51 -8.07 -7.02
C ASN A 358 9.82 -9.38 -6.27
N THR A 359 10.74 -9.33 -5.30
CA THR A 359 11.21 -10.48 -4.53
C THR A 359 10.17 -10.93 -3.50
N TYR A 360 9.75 -10.01 -2.64
CA TYR A 360 8.81 -10.25 -1.53
C TYR A 360 7.46 -9.58 -1.74
N SER A 361 7.41 -8.49 -2.51
CA SER A 361 6.16 -7.86 -2.91
C SER A 361 6.23 -7.46 -4.37
N ALA A 362 5.10 -7.49 -5.05
CA ALA A 362 5.01 -7.13 -6.46
C ALA A 362 3.66 -6.50 -6.78
N SER A 363 3.57 -5.85 -7.94
CA SER A 363 2.35 -5.21 -8.40
C SER A 363 2.24 -5.32 -9.92
N PRO A 364 2.10 -6.54 -10.48
CA PRO A 364 2.16 -6.75 -11.92
C PRO A 364 1.09 -5.95 -12.65
N TYR A 365 1.47 -5.26 -13.73
CA TYR A 365 0.54 -4.47 -14.53
C TYR A 365 0.93 -4.50 -16.00
N ARG A 366 -0.06 -4.72 -16.87
CA ARG A 366 0.12 -4.75 -18.31
C ARG A 366 -0.20 -3.38 -18.91
N ILE A 367 0.71 -2.85 -19.70
CA ILE A 367 0.56 -1.58 -20.44
C ILE A 367 0.57 -1.88 -21.93
N ASP A 368 -0.54 -1.64 -22.61
CA ASP A 368 -0.61 -1.80 -24.06
C ASP A 368 0.20 -0.74 -24.80
N PHE A 369 0.58 -1.04 -26.05
CA PHE A 369 1.29 -0.10 -26.91
C PHE A 369 0.59 1.28 -26.94
N ALA A 370 -0.73 1.31 -27.16
CA ALA A 370 -1.49 2.57 -27.28
C ALA A 370 -1.51 3.44 -26.01
N ASP A 371 -1.14 2.91 -24.85
CA ASP A 371 -1.03 3.66 -23.60
C ASP A 371 0.44 3.89 -23.19
N PHE A 372 1.41 3.43 -23.98
CA PHE A 372 2.85 3.54 -23.72
C PHE A 372 3.43 4.93 -24.05
N HIS A 373 2.79 5.97 -23.53
CA HIS A 373 3.20 7.37 -23.65
C HIS A 373 4.12 7.77 -22.50
N PRO A 374 5.27 8.43 -22.72
CA PRO A 374 6.18 8.81 -21.64
C PRO A 374 5.50 9.67 -20.57
N GLU A 375 4.61 10.58 -20.95
CA GLU A 375 3.84 11.45 -20.06
C GLU A 375 2.80 10.71 -19.20
N LYS A 376 2.52 9.43 -19.51
CA LYS A 376 1.68 8.55 -18.70
C LYS A 376 2.50 7.53 -17.94
N VAL A 377 3.33 6.76 -18.63
CA VAL A 377 4.00 5.58 -18.05
C VAL A 377 5.15 5.93 -17.12
N LEU A 378 5.75 7.11 -17.23
CA LEU A 378 6.79 7.56 -16.29
C LEU A 378 6.21 8.07 -14.97
N GLY A 379 4.89 8.20 -14.86
CA GLY A 379 4.20 8.54 -13.61
C GLY A 379 4.84 9.73 -12.89
N PHE A 380 5.28 9.50 -11.66
CA PHE A 380 5.95 10.51 -10.82
C PHE A 380 7.49 10.51 -10.91
N LEU A 381 8.10 9.60 -11.68
CA LEU A 381 9.56 9.51 -11.82
C LEU A 381 10.26 10.84 -12.15
N PRO A 382 9.66 11.78 -12.94
CA PRO A 382 10.29 13.08 -13.18
C PRO A 382 10.46 13.94 -11.92
N HIS A 383 9.75 13.66 -10.83
CA HIS A 383 9.89 14.31 -9.53
C HIS A 383 10.72 13.49 -8.53
N GLU A 384 11.05 12.25 -8.87
CA GLU A 384 11.76 11.29 -8.02
C GLU A 384 13.20 11.04 -8.46
N LEU A 385 13.52 11.37 -9.71
CA LEU A 385 14.82 11.17 -10.33
C LEU A 385 15.30 12.41 -11.07
N ASP A 386 16.62 12.55 -11.11
CA ASP A 386 17.32 13.55 -11.90
C ASP A 386 17.14 13.28 -13.41
N TYR A 387 17.19 14.35 -14.22
CA TYR A 387 16.99 14.29 -15.68
C TYR A 387 17.94 13.31 -16.38
N THR A 388 19.14 13.08 -15.83
CA THR A 388 20.10 12.14 -16.41
C THR A 388 19.65 10.69 -16.23
N HIS A 389 19.31 10.29 -15.01
CA HIS A 389 18.88 8.92 -14.72
C HIS A 389 17.48 8.63 -15.26
N LEU A 390 16.59 9.62 -15.25
CA LEU A 390 15.26 9.53 -15.88
C LEU A 390 15.37 9.19 -17.37
N ARG A 391 16.24 9.88 -18.12
CA ARG A 391 16.53 9.56 -19.53
C ARG A 391 17.09 8.16 -19.71
N MET A 392 17.98 7.73 -18.81
CA MET A 392 18.59 6.40 -18.87
C MET A 392 17.54 5.30 -18.65
N ILE A 393 16.68 5.45 -17.64
CA ILE A 393 15.55 4.56 -17.37
C ILE A 393 14.63 4.51 -18.58
N TRP A 394 14.15 5.66 -19.06
CA TRP A 394 13.23 5.70 -20.20
C TRP A 394 13.80 5.00 -21.42
N ARG A 395 15.08 5.24 -21.73
CA ARG A 395 15.69 4.61 -22.90
C ARG A 395 15.92 3.12 -22.73
N ARG A 396 16.17 2.64 -21.52
CA ARG A 396 16.25 1.21 -21.24
C ARG A 396 14.87 0.56 -21.27
N TRP A 397 13.86 1.25 -20.77
CA TRP A 397 12.47 0.79 -20.79
C TRP A 397 11.96 0.64 -22.22
N LYS A 398 12.21 1.62 -23.08
CA LYS A 398 11.92 1.54 -24.52
C LYS A 398 12.56 0.35 -25.25
N LYS A 399 13.65 -0.20 -24.70
CA LYS A 399 14.31 -1.41 -25.23
C LYS A 399 13.82 -2.70 -24.59
N LYS A 400 13.24 -2.62 -23.39
CA LYS A 400 12.62 -3.74 -22.68
C LYS A 400 11.23 -4.02 -23.26
N ALA A 401 10.45 -2.96 -23.46
CA ALA A 401 9.10 -3.02 -23.99
C ALA A 401 9.09 -3.53 -25.45
N ASP A 402 8.03 -4.27 -25.78
CA ASP A 402 7.75 -4.81 -27.11
C ASP A 402 7.09 -3.74 -27.99
N ILE A 403 7.87 -2.72 -28.33
CA ILE A 403 7.45 -1.52 -29.07
C ILE A 403 8.37 -1.19 -30.26
N SER A 404 9.16 -2.18 -30.72
CA SER A 404 10.10 -2.01 -31.82
C SER A 404 9.66 -2.72 -33.08
N PHE A 405 9.81 -2.04 -34.22
CA PHE A 405 9.60 -2.59 -35.55
C PHE A 405 10.87 -2.37 -36.39
N LEU A 406 11.36 -3.43 -37.06
CA LEU A 406 12.60 -3.42 -37.85
C LEU A 406 13.81 -2.79 -37.11
N GLY A 407 13.95 -3.11 -35.82
CA GLY A 407 15.05 -2.63 -34.97
C GLY A 407 14.94 -1.17 -34.51
N ARG A 408 13.85 -0.47 -34.84
CA ARG A 408 13.57 0.90 -34.40
C ARG A 408 12.44 0.91 -33.39
N THR A 409 12.66 1.55 -32.24
CA THR A 409 11.61 1.76 -31.24
C THR A 409 10.64 2.83 -31.73
N ILE A 410 9.34 2.53 -31.66
CA ILE A 410 8.25 3.44 -32.00
C ILE A 410 7.50 3.75 -30.71
N THR A 411 7.18 5.02 -30.48
CA THR A 411 6.26 5.45 -29.42
C THR A 411 4.90 5.79 -30.03
N PRO A 412 3.80 5.71 -29.28
CA PRO A 412 2.48 5.97 -29.82
C PRO A 412 2.31 7.45 -30.20
N PHE A 413 1.43 7.72 -31.16
CA PHE A 413 1.18 9.05 -31.72
C PHE A 413 0.10 9.83 -30.96
N GLY A 414 -0.77 9.16 -30.21
CA GLY A 414 -1.80 9.77 -29.35
C GLY A 414 -3.23 9.37 -29.70
N PRO A 415 -3.67 9.45 -30.98
CA PRO A 415 -5.00 8.98 -31.35
C PRO A 415 -5.11 7.46 -31.17
N ARG A 416 -5.83 7.02 -30.13
CA ARG A 416 -5.97 5.60 -29.76
C ARG A 416 -6.34 4.67 -30.92
N TRP A 417 -7.19 5.10 -31.85
CA TRP A 417 -7.58 4.26 -32.99
C TRP A 417 -6.39 4.00 -33.92
N LEU A 418 -5.56 5.02 -34.18
CA LEU A 418 -4.37 4.93 -35.00
C LEU A 418 -3.32 4.04 -34.31
N ASP A 419 -3.09 4.26 -33.02
CA ASP A 419 -2.11 3.51 -32.25
C ASP A 419 -2.50 2.03 -32.11
N ARG A 420 -3.79 1.71 -32.01
CA ARG A 420 -4.29 0.33 -32.04
C ARG A 420 -4.04 -0.33 -33.40
N THR A 421 -4.39 0.35 -34.49
CA THR A 421 -4.13 -0.17 -35.85
C THR A 421 -2.63 -0.39 -36.08
N LEU A 422 -1.79 0.54 -35.62
CA LEU A 422 -0.34 0.41 -35.72
C LEU A 422 0.18 -0.77 -34.90
N ALA A 423 -0.32 -0.93 -33.67
CA ALA A 423 0.01 -2.05 -32.80
C ALA A 423 -0.32 -3.39 -33.46
N ASP A 424 -1.49 -3.52 -34.08
CA ASP A 424 -1.92 -4.76 -34.73
C ASP A 424 -1.06 -5.07 -35.98
N VAL A 425 -0.83 -4.06 -36.84
CA VAL A 425 -0.07 -4.23 -38.09
C VAL A 425 1.40 -4.54 -37.81
N LEU A 426 2.01 -3.83 -36.85
CA LEU A 426 3.43 -3.95 -36.52
C LEU A 426 3.70 -4.95 -35.37
N ARG A 427 2.65 -5.58 -34.84
CA ARG A 427 2.68 -6.50 -33.69
C ARG A 427 3.33 -5.90 -32.43
N LEU A 428 3.12 -4.61 -32.19
CA LEU A 428 3.61 -3.91 -31.01
C LEU A 428 2.67 -4.17 -29.83
N ARG A 429 3.22 -4.61 -28.70
CA ARG A 429 2.41 -5.08 -27.56
C ARG A 429 2.50 -4.16 -26.35
N GLY A 430 3.57 -3.38 -26.21
CA GLY A 430 3.81 -2.58 -25.01
C GLY A 430 4.67 -3.34 -24.00
N ASP A 431 4.33 -3.31 -22.70
CA ASP A 431 5.15 -3.92 -21.65
C ASP A 431 4.34 -4.57 -20.52
N LEU A 432 4.99 -5.47 -19.77
CA LEU A 432 4.54 -5.99 -18.48
C LEU A 432 5.49 -5.47 -17.40
N VAL A 433 4.96 -4.66 -16.50
CA VAL A 433 5.71 -4.03 -15.41
C VAL A 433 5.59 -4.89 -14.15
N PRO A 434 6.71 -5.31 -13.52
CA PRO A 434 6.68 -6.15 -12.32
C PRO A 434 6.04 -5.50 -11.09
N ASP A 435 6.35 -4.22 -10.84
CA ASP A 435 5.73 -3.45 -9.78
C ASP A 435 5.38 -2.04 -10.26
N PHE A 436 4.16 -1.91 -10.77
CA PHE A 436 3.69 -0.64 -11.33
C PHE A 436 3.23 0.36 -10.26
N ARG A 437 2.91 -0.10 -9.03
CA ARG A 437 2.48 0.78 -7.95
C ARG A 437 3.57 1.78 -7.63
N LEU A 438 4.82 1.31 -7.60
CA LEU A 438 6.00 2.12 -7.32
C LEU A 438 6.34 3.14 -8.42
N ILE A 439 5.61 3.15 -9.54
CA ILE A 439 5.75 4.12 -10.64
C ILE A 439 4.52 5.03 -10.73
N ASP A 440 3.33 4.46 -10.53
CA ASP A 440 2.04 5.15 -10.62
C ASP A 440 1.69 5.96 -9.35
N TYR A 441 2.44 5.77 -8.27
CA TYR A 441 2.31 6.49 -7.00
C TYR A 441 3.59 7.27 -6.67
N LEU A 442 3.44 8.47 -6.11
CA LEU A 442 4.57 9.26 -5.63
C LEU A 442 5.10 8.64 -4.34
N VAL A 443 6.24 7.95 -4.42
CA VAL A 443 6.83 7.20 -3.30
C VAL A 443 7.98 7.95 -2.64
N THR A 444 8.61 8.89 -3.34
CA THR A 444 9.70 9.70 -2.79
C THR A 444 9.74 11.10 -3.41
N LEU A 445 10.56 11.99 -2.84
CA LEU A 445 10.81 13.32 -3.40
C LEU A 445 12.31 13.50 -3.62
N LEU A 446 12.67 14.05 -4.78
CA LEU A 446 14.05 14.39 -5.09
C LEU A 446 14.46 15.69 -4.40
N SER A 447 15.62 15.67 -3.75
CA SER A 447 16.30 16.87 -3.24
C SER A 447 16.50 17.94 -4.33
N THR A 448 16.64 19.20 -3.95
CA THR A 448 17.13 20.27 -4.83
C THR A 448 18.62 20.52 -4.60
N GLU A 449 19.27 21.31 -5.46
CA GLU A 449 20.71 21.63 -5.31
C GLU A 449 21.02 22.34 -3.97
N THR A 450 20.05 23.05 -3.40
CA THR A 450 20.22 23.85 -2.18
C THR A 450 19.48 23.28 -0.97
N CYS A 451 18.47 22.44 -1.18
CA CYS A 451 17.61 21.90 -0.11
C CYS A 451 17.66 20.37 -0.14
N PRO A 452 18.66 19.75 0.49
CA PRO A 452 18.75 18.30 0.57
C PRO A 452 17.74 17.72 1.56
N GLY A 453 17.15 16.57 1.23
CA GLY A 453 16.14 15.90 2.05
C GLY A 453 16.71 15.04 3.19
N LEU A 454 17.96 14.57 3.08
CA LEU A 454 18.56 13.57 4.00
C LEU A 454 19.94 13.98 4.53
N ASN A 455 20.18 15.28 4.73
CA ASN A 455 21.48 15.78 5.18
C ASN A 455 21.72 15.70 6.70
N GLY A 456 20.78 15.15 7.49
CA GLY A 456 20.92 15.02 8.94
C GLY A 456 20.73 16.31 9.73
N VAL A 457 20.34 17.40 9.06
CA VAL A 457 20.08 18.70 9.71
C VAL A 457 18.59 18.83 10.03
N PRO A 458 18.22 19.21 11.27
CA PRO A 458 16.82 19.53 11.61
C PRO A 458 16.21 20.55 10.64
N GLY A 459 14.91 20.40 10.33
CA GLY A 459 14.21 21.30 9.43
C GLY A 459 14.55 21.12 7.93
N ASN A 460 15.29 20.08 7.54
CA ASN A 460 15.64 19.85 6.14
C ASN A 460 14.43 19.47 5.27
N HIS A 461 13.51 18.66 5.78
CA HIS A 461 12.27 18.30 5.11
C HIS A 461 11.38 19.52 4.86
N GLU A 462 11.25 20.42 5.84
CA GLU A 462 10.47 21.66 5.72
C GLU A 462 11.00 22.55 4.59
N ARG A 463 12.31 22.79 4.58
CA ARG A 463 12.98 23.58 3.52
C ARG A 463 12.83 22.97 2.14
N LEU A 464 12.97 21.64 2.02
CA LEU A 464 12.77 20.96 0.74
C LEU A 464 11.31 21.06 0.27
N LYS A 465 10.34 20.88 1.18
CA LYS A 465 8.92 21.02 0.83
C LYS A 465 8.57 22.44 0.36
N GLU A 466 9.13 23.47 0.98
CA GLU A 466 8.97 24.87 0.55
C GLU A 466 9.53 25.08 -0.86
N ALA A 467 10.77 24.65 -1.12
CA ALA A 467 11.38 24.75 -2.43
C ALA A 467 10.58 24.00 -3.52
N LEU A 468 10.09 22.79 -3.22
CA LEU A 468 9.26 22.02 -4.16
C LEU A 468 7.89 22.65 -4.39
N SER A 469 7.37 23.41 -3.42
CA SER A 469 6.13 24.16 -3.57
C SER A 469 6.28 25.32 -4.54
N GLU A 470 7.41 26.03 -4.52
CA GLU A 470 7.73 27.07 -5.49
C GLU A 470 7.81 26.51 -6.92
N MET A 471 8.28 25.27 -7.06
CA MET A 471 8.31 24.53 -8.33
C MET A 471 6.94 23.94 -8.72
N GLY A 472 5.90 24.09 -7.89
CA GLY A 472 4.57 23.51 -8.09
C GLY A 472 4.52 21.98 -7.97
N VAL A 473 5.54 21.35 -7.41
CA VAL A 473 5.66 19.88 -7.30
C VAL A 473 4.94 19.34 -6.07
N PHE A 474 4.95 20.08 -4.97
CA PHE A 474 4.51 19.61 -3.66
C PHE A 474 3.83 20.70 -2.82
N ASP A 475 3.03 20.34 -1.80
CA ASP A 475 2.43 21.30 -0.87
C ASP A 475 3.10 21.17 0.52
N PRO A 476 3.59 22.26 1.15
CA PRO A 476 4.35 22.16 2.39
C PRO A 476 3.58 21.57 3.58
N ARG A 477 2.24 21.59 3.52
CA ARG A 477 1.38 21.00 4.57
C ARG A 477 1.35 19.48 4.52
N MET A 478 1.68 18.88 3.38
CA MET A 478 1.72 17.42 3.23
C MET A 478 2.92 16.82 3.97
N SER A 479 2.75 15.58 4.43
CA SER A 479 3.86 14.79 4.95
C SER A 479 4.88 14.47 3.84
N MET A 480 6.17 14.54 4.17
CA MET A 480 7.25 14.17 3.25
C MET A 480 7.10 12.70 2.79
N TYR A 481 7.18 12.47 1.48
CA TYR A 481 7.22 11.13 0.90
C TYR A 481 8.65 10.61 0.83
N LEU A 482 8.88 9.42 1.38
CA LEU A 482 10.15 8.71 1.39
C LEU A 482 9.88 7.20 1.30
N LEU A 483 10.76 6.47 0.62
CA LEU A 483 10.71 4.99 0.55
C LEU A 483 10.91 4.33 1.92
N TYR A 484 11.75 4.96 2.74
CA TYR A 484 12.03 4.59 4.12
C TYR A 484 11.97 5.85 4.97
N ARG A 485 11.03 5.90 5.92
CA ARG A 485 10.71 7.12 6.67
C ARG A 485 11.12 6.97 8.13
N GLN A 486 11.88 7.93 8.64
CA GLN A 486 12.17 7.99 10.07
C GLN A 486 10.91 8.35 10.88
N ARG A 487 10.68 7.60 11.96
CA ARG A 487 9.70 7.88 12.99
C ARG A 487 10.45 8.48 14.17
N LEU A 488 10.30 9.80 14.35
CA LEU A 488 10.97 10.57 15.38
C LEU A 488 10.22 10.44 16.72
N PHE A 489 10.94 10.28 17.82
CA PHE A 489 10.36 10.17 19.16
C PHE A 489 9.42 11.34 19.47
N GLY A 490 9.87 12.57 19.25
CA GLY A 490 9.11 13.78 19.58
C GLY A 490 7.78 13.94 18.83
N THR A 491 7.58 13.21 17.72
CA THR A 491 6.32 13.25 16.94
C THR A 491 5.52 11.95 17.06
N SER A 492 6.21 10.81 17.13
CA SER A 492 5.60 9.48 17.03
C SER A 492 5.44 8.80 18.39
N GLY A 493 6.13 9.28 19.43
CA GLY A 493 6.22 8.63 20.75
C GLY A 493 7.21 7.46 20.81
N TYR A 494 7.90 7.15 19.71
CA TYR A 494 8.95 6.13 19.64
C TYR A 494 9.99 6.50 18.57
N SER A 495 11.20 5.97 18.72
CA SER A 495 12.30 6.11 17.77
C SER A 495 12.34 4.89 16.84
N GLY A 496 12.24 5.11 15.53
CA GLY A 496 12.12 4.00 14.59
C GLY A 496 12.13 4.40 13.13
N PHE A 497 11.72 3.46 12.29
CA PHE A 497 11.67 3.64 10.84
C PHE A 497 10.50 2.90 10.23
N GLU A 498 10.02 3.37 9.09
CA GLU A 498 8.89 2.82 8.38
C GLU A 498 9.24 2.56 6.92
N GLY A 499 9.10 1.31 6.49
CA GLY A 499 9.17 0.92 5.08
C GLY A 499 7.83 1.13 4.39
N ARG A 500 7.82 1.86 3.27
CA ARG A 500 6.61 2.22 2.51
C ARG A 500 6.59 1.64 1.08
N SER A 501 7.55 0.79 0.75
CA SER A 501 7.75 0.24 -0.59
C SER A 501 7.01 -1.07 -0.86
N TYR A 502 6.32 -1.66 0.12
CA TYR A 502 5.63 -2.93 -0.10
C TYR A 502 4.30 -2.74 -0.82
N SER A 503 4.17 -3.40 -1.97
CA SER A 503 2.96 -3.36 -2.78
C SER A 503 1.97 -4.44 -2.35
N LEU A 504 2.09 -5.66 -2.86
CA LEU A 504 1.24 -6.79 -2.51
C LEU A 504 2.11 -8.03 -2.22
N PHE A 505 1.86 -8.66 -1.07
CA PHE A 505 2.42 -9.97 -0.71
C PHE A 505 1.55 -11.09 -1.29
N HIS A 506 2.17 -12.19 -1.75
CA HIS A 506 1.43 -13.39 -2.17
C HIS A 506 1.14 -14.32 -0.98
N SER A 507 2.03 -14.36 0.03
CA SER A 507 1.84 -15.06 1.30
C SER A 507 2.31 -14.21 2.47
N PHE A 508 1.59 -14.22 3.58
CA PHE A 508 2.05 -13.55 4.80
C PHE A 508 3.20 -14.31 5.44
N HIS A 509 3.11 -15.64 5.52
CA HIS A 509 4.11 -16.48 6.16
C HIS A 509 5.42 -16.58 5.39
N GLU A 510 5.37 -16.62 4.05
CA GLU A 510 6.58 -16.77 3.23
C GLU A 510 7.15 -15.45 2.76
N ASP A 511 6.32 -14.48 2.37
CA ASP A 511 6.81 -13.26 1.72
C ASP A 511 6.88 -12.08 2.70
N MET A 512 5.79 -11.83 3.44
CA MET A 512 5.77 -10.71 4.40
C MET A 512 6.72 -10.94 5.57
N ALA A 513 6.72 -12.14 6.18
CA ALA A 513 7.62 -12.46 7.27
C ALA A 513 9.08 -12.22 6.88
N GLU A 514 9.49 -12.73 5.72
CA GLU A 514 10.86 -12.57 5.21
C GLU A 514 11.20 -11.12 4.88
N ALA A 515 10.26 -10.36 4.29
CA ALA A 515 10.46 -8.94 4.04
C ALA A 515 10.70 -8.15 5.34
N VAL A 516 9.91 -8.39 6.38
CA VAL A 516 10.05 -7.70 7.67
C VAL A 516 11.38 -8.05 8.34
N ASP A 517 11.78 -9.34 8.32
CA ASP A 517 13.07 -9.78 8.84
C ASP A 517 14.25 -9.13 8.08
N MET A 518 14.17 -9.08 6.75
CA MET A 518 15.18 -8.43 5.91
C MET A 518 15.23 -6.93 6.14
N GLN A 519 14.09 -6.27 6.33
CA GLN A 519 14.05 -4.85 6.69
C GLN A 519 14.75 -4.62 8.03
N ASN A 520 14.48 -5.47 9.04
CA ASN A 520 15.13 -5.37 10.34
C ASN A 520 16.65 -5.58 10.25
N LEU A 521 17.08 -6.62 9.52
CA LEU A 521 18.50 -6.92 9.31
C LEU A 521 19.24 -5.76 8.62
N VAL A 522 18.69 -5.22 7.53
CA VAL A 522 19.30 -4.09 6.80
C VAL A 522 19.36 -2.84 7.70
N THR A 523 18.35 -2.61 8.53
CA THR A 523 18.31 -1.49 9.48
C THR A 523 19.38 -1.62 10.55
N ALA A 524 19.53 -2.81 11.14
CA ALA A 524 20.57 -3.10 12.12
C ALA A 524 21.98 -2.97 11.51
N LEU A 525 22.18 -3.45 10.28
CA LEU A 525 23.44 -3.31 9.55
C LEU A 525 23.77 -1.84 9.25
N ALA A 526 22.77 -1.04 8.85
CA ALA A 526 22.95 0.40 8.64
C ALA A 526 23.41 1.09 9.93
N TRP A 527 22.76 0.81 11.06
CA TRP A 527 23.17 1.33 12.37
C TRP A 527 24.60 0.93 12.74
N ARG A 528 24.98 -0.33 12.50
CA ARG A 528 26.33 -0.82 12.74
C ARG A 528 27.37 -0.04 11.95
N TYR A 529 27.13 0.19 10.67
CA TYR A 529 28.07 0.97 9.85
C TYR A 529 28.25 2.39 10.37
N ILE A 530 27.17 3.02 10.82
CA ILE A 530 27.19 4.40 11.31
C ILE A 530 27.86 4.48 12.69
N GLN A 531 27.48 3.60 13.63
CA GLN A 531 28.08 3.54 14.98
C GLN A 531 29.59 3.23 14.93
N ALA A 532 30.01 2.36 14.01
CA ALA A 532 31.43 2.05 13.80
C ALA A 532 32.20 3.17 13.07
N GLY A 533 31.54 4.29 12.71
CA GLY A 533 32.15 5.38 11.96
C GLY A 533 32.56 5.02 10.53
N LYS A 534 32.08 3.88 9.99
CA LYS A 534 32.41 3.40 8.64
C LYS A 534 31.68 4.19 7.55
N ILE A 535 30.55 4.81 7.89
CA ILE A 535 29.74 5.64 6.99
C ILE A 535 29.32 6.91 7.72
N GLN A 536 29.50 8.04 7.06
CA GLN A 536 29.05 9.38 7.44
C GLN A 536 28.30 10.04 6.28
N HIS A 537 27.68 11.21 6.51
CA HIS A 537 26.90 11.89 5.46
C HIS A 537 27.73 12.23 4.21
N HIS A 538 29.01 12.57 4.33
CA HIS A 538 29.86 12.88 3.16
C HIS A 538 30.20 11.64 2.33
N ASP A 539 30.09 10.43 2.90
CA ASP A 539 30.31 9.18 2.17
C ASP A 539 29.12 8.83 1.25
N ILE A 540 27.93 9.40 1.53
CA ILE A 540 26.73 9.31 0.68
C ILE A 540 26.18 10.72 0.45
N PRO A 541 26.75 11.46 -0.52
CA PRO A 541 26.43 12.87 -0.76
C PRO A 541 24.96 13.14 -1.11
N ASP A 542 24.47 14.32 -0.74
CA ASP A 542 23.07 14.74 -0.86
C ASP A 542 22.68 15.40 -2.19
N GLN A 543 23.60 15.54 -3.15
CA GLN A 543 23.26 16.20 -4.41
C GLN A 543 22.18 15.41 -5.17
N PRO A 544 21.25 16.09 -5.88
CA PRO A 544 20.16 15.44 -6.61
C PRO A 544 20.61 14.37 -7.60
N SER A 545 21.78 14.54 -8.22
CA SER A 545 22.37 13.51 -9.09
C SER A 545 22.77 12.24 -8.32
N THR A 546 23.39 12.37 -7.15
CA THR A 546 23.90 11.25 -6.32
C THR A 546 22.74 10.57 -5.58
N GLU A 547 21.92 11.38 -4.91
CA GLU A 547 20.47 11.40 -5.12
C GLU A 547 19.81 10.23 -5.87
N SER A 548 19.54 10.60 -7.11
CA SER A 548 18.93 9.80 -8.14
C SER A 548 19.79 8.59 -8.54
N GLU A 549 21.12 8.66 -8.46
CA GLU A 549 22.00 7.56 -8.85
C GLU A 549 21.75 6.30 -8.02
N ARG A 550 21.62 6.42 -6.69
CA ARG A 550 21.29 5.27 -5.82
C ARG A 550 19.82 4.83 -5.95
N ARG A 551 18.89 5.77 -6.13
CA ARG A 551 17.45 5.47 -6.24
C ARG A 551 17.04 4.88 -7.59
N GLN A 552 17.75 5.17 -8.67
CA GLN A 552 17.44 4.60 -9.99
C GLN A 552 17.46 3.06 -9.96
N ILE A 553 18.25 2.47 -9.06
CA ILE A 553 18.43 1.01 -8.97
C ILE A 553 17.13 0.37 -8.47
N PHE A 554 16.46 1.01 -7.50
CA PHE A 554 15.15 0.62 -7.02
C PHE A 554 14.09 0.70 -8.12
N PHE A 555 13.98 1.85 -8.80
CA PHE A 555 13.01 2.03 -9.89
C PHE A 555 13.31 1.14 -11.11
N ALA A 556 14.59 0.88 -11.41
CA ALA A 556 14.98 -0.10 -12.41
C ALA A 556 14.46 -1.50 -12.04
N GLY A 557 14.47 -1.87 -10.75
CA GLY A 557 13.83 -3.07 -10.23
C GLY A 557 12.32 -3.07 -10.43
N ALA A 558 11.63 -2.00 -10.00
CA ALA A 558 10.17 -1.88 -10.14
C ALA A 558 9.70 -1.99 -11.60
N VAL A 559 10.41 -1.34 -12.52
CA VAL A 559 10.15 -1.40 -13.97
C VAL A 559 10.56 -2.75 -14.57
N GLY A 560 11.47 -3.50 -13.95
CA GLY A 560 12.03 -4.75 -14.50
C GLY A 560 13.11 -4.51 -15.57
N LEU A 561 13.93 -3.47 -15.40
CA LEU A 561 15.07 -3.19 -16.27
C LEU A 561 16.26 -4.10 -15.92
N PRO A 562 16.93 -4.71 -16.90
CA PRO A 562 18.01 -5.66 -16.62
C PRO A 562 19.34 -4.99 -16.22
N THR A 563 19.47 -3.68 -16.45
CA THR A 563 20.72 -2.95 -16.18
C THR A 563 20.46 -1.48 -15.87
N PHE A 564 21.27 -0.89 -15.01
CA PHE A 564 21.32 0.54 -14.68
C PHE A 564 22.73 1.12 -14.91
N TYR A 565 22.93 2.40 -14.60
CA TYR A 565 24.19 3.10 -14.85
C TYR A 565 24.68 3.85 -13.61
N VAL A 566 25.98 3.80 -13.34
CA VAL A 566 26.65 4.51 -12.24
C VAL A 566 27.84 5.28 -12.80
N ARG A 567 28.08 6.50 -12.32
CA ARG A 567 29.25 7.28 -12.68
C ARG A 567 30.54 6.58 -12.24
N THR A 568 31.56 6.60 -13.08
CA THR A 568 32.88 6.05 -12.76
C THR A 568 33.54 6.78 -11.59
N ASP A 569 33.22 8.07 -11.43
CA ASP A 569 33.75 8.97 -10.40
C ASP A 569 32.71 9.29 -9.30
N THR A 570 31.75 8.38 -9.06
CA THR A 570 30.69 8.64 -8.07
C THR A 570 31.24 8.98 -6.68
N GLY A 571 30.71 10.06 -6.09
CA GLY A 571 31.04 10.47 -4.73
C GLY A 571 30.52 9.49 -3.68
N ASN A 572 29.54 8.65 -4.02
CA ASN A 572 28.95 7.67 -3.12
C ASN A 572 29.90 6.49 -2.87
N ARG A 573 30.55 6.49 -1.70
CA ARG A 573 31.54 5.48 -1.29
C ARG A 573 30.89 4.14 -0.96
N LEU A 574 29.68 4.15 -0.39
CA LEU A 574 28.95 2.91 -0.13
C LEU A 574 28.58 2.21 -1.44
N LEU A 575 28.08 2.96 -2.43
CA LEU A 575 27.78 2.41 -3.75
C LEU A 575 29.05 1.83 -4.41
N ARG A 576 30.19 2.52 -4.33
CA ARG A 576 31.47 1.97 -4.82
C ARG A 576 31.87 0.67 -4.15
N LYS A 577 31.69 0.57 -2.82
CA LYS A 577 31.93 -0.67 -2.08
C LYS A 577 30.99 -1.79 -2.56
N ILE A 578 29.71 -1.52 -2.75
CA ILE A 578 28.77 -2.52 -3.28
C ILE A 578 29.19 -2.97 -4.67
N LEU A 579 29.56 -2.02 -5.53
CA LEU A 579 30.03 -2.32 -6.88
C LEU A 579 31.33 -3.15 -6.90
N SER A 580 32.21 -3.08 -5.90
CA SER A 580 33.40 -3.96 -5.90
C SER A 580 33.08 -5.45 -5.75
N HIS A 581 31.86 -5.79 -5.29
CA HIS A 581 31.37 -7.17 -5.24
C HIS A 581 30.58 -7.60 -6.49
N VAL A 582 30.29 -6.69 -7.42
CA VAL A 582 29.53 -6.99 -8.64
C VAL A 582 30.44 -7.63 -9.68
N GLN A 583 30.09 -8.86 -10.08
CA GLN A 583 30.87 -9.67 -11.03
C GLN A 583 30.96 -9.08 -12.44
N SER A 584 29.82 -8.66 -13.03
CA SER A 584 29.81 -8.14 -14.41
C SER A 584 29.61 -6.64 -14.45
N GLN A 585 30.68 -5.90 -14.75
CA GLN A 585 30.65 -4.45 -14.98
C GLN A 585 31.29 -4.13 -16.32
N ARG A 586 30.73 -3.14 -17.03
CA ARG A 586 31.36 -2.63 -18.25
C ARG A 586 31.16 -1.14 -18.42
N ASN A 587 32.17 -0.47 -18.96
CA ASN A 587 32.02 0.92 -19.36
C ASN A 587 30.94 1.07 -20.43
N SER A 588 30.11 2.09 -20.27
CA SER A 588 29.05 2.42 -21.19
C SER A 588 29.64 3.08 -22.44
N ARG A 589 29.51 2.42 -23.60
CA ARG A 589 29.90 3.01 -24.90
C ARG A 589 29.09 4.26 -25.28
N ARG A 590 27.95 4.50 -24.61
CA ARG A 590 26.99 5.55 -25.00
C ARG A 590 26.85 6.68 -23.99
N TYR A 591 27.18 6.43 -22.73
CA TYR A 591 27.21 7.43 -21.68
C TYR A 591 28.65 7.47 -21.19
N SER A 592 29.44 8.40 -21.72
CA SER A 592 30.84 8.55 -21.33
C SER A 592 30.93 8.84 -19.83
N GLY A 593 31.89 8.22 -19.14
CA GLY A 593 32.02 8.33 -17.67
C GLY A 593 31.02 7.51 -16.86
N TYR A 594 30.29 6.56 -17.46
CA TYR A 594 29.38 5.66 -16.75
C TYR A 594 29.76 4.20 -16.89
N VAL A 595 29.66 3.45 -15.80
CA VAL A 595 29.64 2.00 -15.74
C VAL A 595 28.20 1.51 -15.89
N ARG A 596 27.99 0.51 -16.74
CA ARG A 596 26.73 -0.21 -16.87
C ARG A 596 26.78 -1.47 -16.02
N VAL A 597 25.80 -1.62 -15.13
CA VAL A 597 25.73 -2.69 -14.13
C VAL A 597 24.48 -3.52 -14.38
N LYS A 598 24.59 -4.86 -14.25
CA LYS A 598 23.42 -5.76 -14.26
C LYS A 598 22.70 -5.67 -12.92
N LEU A 599 21.37 -5.61 -12.97
CA LEU A 599 20.57 -5.49 -11.75
C LEU A 599 20.69 -6.75 -10.88
N ASP A 600 20.64 -7.93 -11.48
CA ASP A 600 20.73 -9.20 -10.76
C ASP A 600 22.09 -9.37 -10.08
N ASP A 601 23.19 -9.07 -10.78
CA ASP A 601 24.54 -9.07 -10.19
C ASP A 601 24.65 -8.07 -9.02
N TYR A 602 23.98 -6.92 -9.08
CA TYR A 602 23.92 -5.97 -7.98
C TYR A 602 23.14 -6.53 -6.78
N LYS A 603 22.00 -7.19 -7.00
CA LYS A 603 21.24 -7.84 -5.92
C LYS A 603 22.06 -8.95 -5.25
N LEU A 604 22.80 -9.74 -6.03
CA LEU A 604 23.69 -10.77 -5.50
C LEU A 604 24.89 -10.18 -4.74
N ALA A 605 25.42 -9.04 -5.18
CA ALA A 605 26.46 -8.31 -4.44
C ALA A 605 25.95 -7.78 -3.08
N LEU A 606 24.72 -7.28 -3.02
CA LEU A 606 24.10 -6.90 -1.75
C LEU A 606 23.91 -8.10 -0.82
N LEU A 607 23.47 -9.24 -1.35
CA LEU A 607 23.36 -10.49 -0.58
C LEU A 607 24.71 -10.90 0.01
N GLN A 608 25.78 -10.83 -0.79
CA GLN A 608 27.13 -11.11 -0.31
C GLN A 608 27.57 -10.17 0.82
N ILE A 609 27.19 -8.89 0.75
CA ILE A 609 27.47 -7.92 1.83
C ILE A 609 26.69 -8.27 3.10
N LEU A 610 25.42 -8.69 2.99
CA LEU A 610 24.65 -9.13 4.15
C LEU A 610 25.32 -10.34 4.82
N GLU A 611 25.84 -11.27 4.03
CA GLU A 611 26.56 -12.45 4.53
C GLU A 611 27.93 -12.09 5.14
N SER A 612 28.70 -11.19 4.52
CA SER A 612 30.06 -10.85 4.98
C SER A 612 30.07 -9.87 6.15
N ASP A 613 29.31 -8.77 6.04
CA ASP A 613 29.35 -7.67 6.99
C ASP A 613 28.27 -7.77 8.07
N GLY A 614 27.24 -8.58 7.80
CA GLY A 614 26.12 -8.86 8.69
C GLY A 614 26.05 -10.31 9.16
N GLY A 615 27.05 -11.16 8.91
CA GLY A 615 26.98 -12.60 9.21
C GLY A 615 26.64 -12.92 10.67
N ASP A 616 27.21 -12.19 11.62
CA ASP A 616 26.87 -12.28 13.04
C ASP A 616 25.47 -11.73 13.37
N LEU A 617 24.95 -10.73 12.64
CA LEU A 617 23.54 -10.32 12.75
C LEU A 617 22.61 -11.40 12.23
N VAL A 618 22.96 -12.03 11.12
CA VAL A 618 22.19 -13.12 10.54
C VAL A 618 22.09 -14.28 11.53
N GLU A 619 23.19 -14.60 12.22
CA GLU A 619 23.19 -15.60 13.30
C GLU A 619 22.37 -15.13 14.50
N GLN A 620 22.62 -13.92 15.02
CA GLN A 620 21.94 -13.37 16.20
C GLN A 620 20.42 -13.26 15.99
N LEU A 621 19.96 -12.92 14.79
CA LEU A 621 18.55 -12.80 14.44
C LEU A 621 17.94 -14.13 13.94
N GLY A 622 18.74 -15.20 13.82
CA GLY A 622 18.28 -16.51 13.36
C GLY A 622 17.76 -16.50 11.92
N LEU A 623 18.44 -15.77 11.02
CA LEU A 623 18.01 -15.49 9.65
C LEU A 623 18.71 -16.32 8.57
N GLY A 624 19.53 -17.31 8.93
CA GLY A 624 20.29 -18.13 7.95
C GLY A 624 19.40 -18.77 6.87
N GLN A 625 18.24 -19.32 7.23
CA GLN A 625 17.27 -19.84 6.26
C GLN A 625 16.65 -18.75 5.39
N ARG A 626 16.42 -17.54 5.94
CA ARG A 626 15.86 -16.42 5.18
C ARG A 626 16.86 -15.87 4.15
N ILE A 627 18.15 -15.87 4.47
CA ILE A 627 19.23 -15.54 3.52
C ILE A 627 19.28 -16.56 2.38
N GLN A 628 19.14 -17.85 2.66
CA GLN A 628 19.07 -18.88 1.62
C GLN A 628 17.81 -18.74 0.76
N SER A 629 16.65 -18.44 1.37
CA SER A 629 15.41 -18.14 0.66
C SER A 629 15.59 -16.93 -0.27
N LEU A 630 16.18 -15.84 0.22
CA LEU A 630 16.50 -14.65 -0.58
C LEU A 630 17.37 -15.02 -1.78
N ARG A 631 18.44 -15.81 -1.57
CA ARG A 631 19.28 -16.29 -2.67
C ARG A 631 18.46 -17.00 -3.74
N THR A 632 17.62 -17.95 -3.35
CA THR A 632 16.74 -18.69 -4.27
C THR A 632 15.82 -17.74 -5.04
N ARG A 633 15.16 -16.79 -4.36
CA ARG A 633 14.26 -15.81 -5.00
C ARG A 633 14.99 -14.87 -5.98
N LEU A 634 16.27 -14.57 -5.74
CA LEU A 634 17.09 -13.75 -6.63
C LEU A 634 17.58 -14.51 -7.87
N THR A 635 17.79 -15.84 -7.77
CA THR A 635 18.28 -16.67 -8.87
C THR A 635 17.18 -17.38 -9.66
N ASP A 636 16.03 -17.63 -9.04
CA ASP A 636 14.85 -18.25 -9.65
C ASP A 636 13.66 -17.29 -9.57
N ALA A 637 13.30 -16.73 -10.74
CA ALA A 637 12.17 -15.83 -10.87
C ALA A 637 10.85 -16.46 -10.41
N THR A 638 10.70 -17.79 -10.46
CA THR A 638 9.46 -18.46 -10.07
C THR A 638 9.26 -18.54 -8.56
N ALA A 639 10.34 -18.45 -7.78
CA ALA A 639 10.30 -18.37 -6.33
C ALA A 639 9.94 -16.97 -5.82
N SER A 640 10.11 -15.93 -6.65
CA SER A 640 9.76 -14.55 -6.31
C SER A 640 8.25 -14.33 -6.23
N THR A 641 7.80 -13.37 -5.41
CA THR A 641 6.39 -12.98 -5.31
C THR A 641 5.82 -12.57 -6.66
N TYR A 642 6.58 -11.84 -7.48
CA TYR A 642 6.19 -11.51 -8.85
C TYR A 642 5.91 -12.78 -9.68
N GLY A 643 6.81 -13.77 -9.65
CA GLY A 643 6.64 -15.02 -10.37
C GLY A 643 5.42 -15.84 -9.92
N LYS A 644 5.18 -15.91 -8.61
CA LYS A 644 4.00 -16.57 -8.02
C LYS A 644 2.70 -15.93 -8.50
N ILE A 645 2.59 -14.60 -8.43
CA ILE A 645 1.39 -13.86 -8.87
C ILE A 645 1.18 -14.02 -10.38
N ILE A 646 2.22 -13.89 -11.20
CA ILE A 646 2.08 -14.06 -12.66
C ILE A 646 1.55 -15.45 -13.00
N ARG A 647 2.09 -16.50 -12.38
CA ARG A 647 1.63 -17.88 -12.61
C ARG A 647 0.15 -18.02 -12.27
N ALA A 648 -0.27 -17.52 -11.10
CA ALA A 648 -1.65 -17.62 -10.67
C ALA A 648 -2.62 -16.86 -11.59
N VAL A 649 -2.26 -15.65 -12.05
CA VAL A 649 -3.07 -14.89 -13.00
C VAL A 649 -3.12 -15.58 -14.37
N GLN A 650 -2.03 -16.19 -14.83
CA GLN A 650 -2.02 -16.92 -16.11
C GLN A 650 -2.98 -18.11 -16.11
N ASP A 651 -3.23 -18.73 -14.95
CA ASP A 651 -4.21 -19.80 -14.82
C ASP A 651 -5.66 -19.30 -14.95
N GLU A 652 -5.93 -18.01 -14.66
CA GLU A 652 -7.22 -17.37 -14.90
C GLU A 652 -7.44 -16.92 -16.35
N LEU A 653 -6.35 -16.77 -17.13
CA LEU A 653 -6.45 -16.29 -18.51
C LEU A 653 -7.00 -17.37 -19.46
N PRO A 654 -7.86 -16.98 -20.43
CA PRO A 654 -8.31 -17.89 -21.48
C PRO A 654 -7.12 -18.54 -22.20
N LYS A 655 -7.13 -19.86 -22.29
CA LYS A 655 -6.09 -20.68 -22.95
C LYS A 655 -4.68 -20.55 -22.32
N LYS A 656 -4.57 -20.12 -21.05
CA LYS A 656 -3.30 -19.99 -20.32
C LYS A 656 -2.22 -19.22 -21.09
N ARG A 657 -2.63 -18.15 -21.79
CA ARG A 657 -1.73 -17.35 -22.61
C ARG A 657 -0.65 -16.70 -21.75
N SER A 658 0.52 -16.45 -22.36
CA SER A 658 1.53 -15.55 -21.77
C SER A 658 0.94 -14.14 -21.60
N PRO A 659 1.27 -13.40 -20.52
CA PRO A 659 0.77 -12.03 -20.31
C PRO A 659 1.02 -11.08 -21.49
N MET A 660 2.15 -11.25 -22.17
CA MET A 660 2.49 -10.45 -23.36
C MET A 660 1.69 -10.85 -24.61
N HIS A 661 0.86 -11.89 -24.56
CA HIS A 661 0.06 -12.42 -25.68
C HIS A 661 -1.45 -12.25 -25.46
N CYS A 662 -1.85 -11.49 -24.44
CA CYS A 662 -3.22 -11.04 -24.20
C CYS A 662 -3.25 -9.50 -24.16
N SER A 663 -4.46 -8.93 -24.27
CA SER A 663 -4.63 -7.48 -24.14
C SER A 663 -4.33 -7.03 -22.71
N ALA A 664 -3.97 -5.75 -22.51
CA ALA A 664 -3.80 -5.21 -21.17
C ALA A 664 -5.10 -5.27 -20.36
N GLU A 665 -6.24 -5.03 -21.01
CA GLU A 665 -7.56 -5.10 -20.36
C GLU A 665 -7.85 -6.51 -19.83
N ASP A 666 -7.63 -7.56 -20.62
CA ASP A 666 -7.81 -8.95 -20.19
C ASP A 666 -6.90 -9.30 -19.02
N PHE A 667 -5.60 -8.97 -19.12
CA PHE A 667 -4.62 -9.29 -18.08
C PHE A 667 -4.93 -8.55 -16.77
N ASN A 668 -5.18 -7.25 -16.83
CA ASN A 668 -5.41 -6.43 -15.64
C ASN A 668 -6.75 -6.82 -14.99
N THR A 669 -7.78 -7.14 -15.77
CA THR A 669 -9.07 -7.64 -15.25
C THR A 669 -8.93 -9.01 -14.59
N ALA A 670 -8.17 -9.93 -15.19
CA ALA A 670 -7.87 -11.23 -14.58
C ALA A 670 -7.06 -11.08 -13.28
N THR A 671 -6.11 -10.13 -13.26
CA THR A 671 -5.31 -9.81 -12.07
C THR A 671 -6.19 -9.31 -10.92
N GLU A 672 -7.12 -8.38 -11.20
CA GLU A 672 -8.07 -7.89 -10.21
C GLU A 672 -9.04 -8.97 -9.72
N ARG A 673 -9.46 -9.88 -10.61
CA ARG A 673 -10.28 -11.03 -10.23
C ARG A 673 -9.51 -11.94 -9.28
N TYR A 674 -8.29 -12.34 -9.62
CA TYR A 674 -7.42 -13.15 -8.76
C TYR A 674 -7.24 -12.54 -7.36
N TYR A 675 -7.03 -11.22 -7.27
CA TYR A 675 -6.91 -10.53 -5.97
C TYR A 675 -8.19 -10.63 -5.13
N ARG A 676 -9.36 -10.51 -5.76
CA ARG A 676 -10.67 -10.62 -5.08
C ARG A 676 -11.03 -12.06 -4.68
N THR A 677 -10.54 -13.04 -5.41
CA THR A 677 -10.90 -14.46 -5.25
C THR A 677 -9.72 -15.27 -4.74
N GLY A 678 -8.87 -15.81 -5.62
CA GLY A 678 -7.84 -16.80 -5.29
C GLY A 678 -6.85 -16.33 -4.23
N LEU A 679 -6.35 -15.10 -4.35
CA LEU A 679 -5.42 -14.56 -3.35
C LEU A 679 -6.11 -14.29 -2.01
N LYS A 680 -7.33 -13.73 -2.04
CA LYS A 680 -8.13 -13.51 -0.82
C LYS A 680 -8.37 -14.83 -0.09
N GLN A 681 -8.73 -15.89 -0.81
CA GLN A 681 -8.94 -17.22 -0.25
C GLN A 681 -7.65 -17.80 0.34
N ALA A 682 -6.51 -17.66 -0.35
CA ALA A 682 -5.21 -18.10 0.18
C ALA A 682 -4.85 -17.37 1.49
N HIS A 683 -4.98 -16.04 1.52
CA HIS A 683 -4.75 -15.25 2.73
C HIS A 683 -5.72 -15.61 3.86
N LEU A 684 -7.00 -15.88 3.56
CA LEU A 684 -7.97 -16.36 4.55
C LEU A 684 -7.58 -17.72 5.12
N THR A 685 -7.14 -18.66 4.29
CA THR A 685 -6.66 -19.97 4.74
C THR A 685 -5.46 -19.84 5.68
N GLU A 686 -4.45 -19.03 5.33
CA GLU A 686 -3.32 -18.73 6.22
C GLU A 686 -3.80 -18.15 7.56
N SER A 687 -4.75 -17.21 7.48
CA SER A 687 -5.25 -16.52 8.68
C SER A 687 -6.10 -17.40 9.59
N ILE A 688 -6.90 -18.31 9.02
CA ILE A 688 -7.65 -19.30 9.78
C ILE A 688 -6.69 -20.27 10.47
N GLN A 689 -5.63 -20.71 9.78
CA GLN A 689 -4.62 -21.57 10.39
C GLN A 689 -3.93 -20.89 11.58
N VAL A 690 -3.57 -19.60 11.45
CA VAL A 690 -3.03 -18.81 12.58
C VAL A 690 -4.03 -18.75 13.74
N CYS A 691 -5.33 -18.53 13.44
CA CYS A 691 -6.38 -18.52 14.46
C CYS A 691 -6.51 -19.87 15.17
N ILE A 692 -6.42 -21.00 14.45
CA ILE A 692 -6.45 -22.36 15.02
C ILE A 692 -5.24 -22.56 15.95
N ASP A 693 -4.05 -22.15 15.53
CA ASP A 693 -2.84 -22.30 16.34
C ASP A 693 -2.90 -21.44 17.61
N ASP A 694 -3.46 -20.24 17.52
CA ASP A 694 -3.72 -19.38 18.68
C ASP A 694 -4.75 -20.01 19.63
N CYS A 695 -5.84 -20.57 19.10
CA CYS A 695 -6.84 -21.29 19.89
C CYS A 695 -6.21 -22.43 20.71
N LYS A 696 -5.42 -23.30 20.05
CA LYS A 696 -4.70 -24.40 20.70
C LYS A 696 -3.76 -23.90 21.80
N ARG A 697 -3.07 -22.79 21.55
CA ARG A 697 -2.15 -22.18 22.51
C ARG A 697 -2.90 -21.64 23.74
N LEU A 698 -4.01 -20.92 23.55
CA LEU A 698 -4.82 -20.37 24.64
C LEU A 698 -5.51 -21.46 25.46
N GLU A 699 -5.97 -22.53 24.81
CA GLU A 699 -6.46 -23.75 25.47
C GLU A 699 -5.41 -24.33 26.42
N LYS A 700 -4.18 -24.51 25.93
CA LYS A 700 -3.06 -25.04 26.72
C LYS A 700 -2.68 -24.14 27.89
N LEU A 701 -2.73 -22.82 27.69
CA LEU A 701 -2.47 -21.83 28.74
C LEU A 701 -3.63 -21.68 29.74
N GLY A 702 -4.82 -22.17 29.37
CA GLY A 702 -6.02 -22.05 30.19
C GLY A 702 -6.53 -20.61 30.33
N ASP A 703 -6.42 -19.80 29.27
CA ASP A 703 -6.85 -18.40 29.28
C ASP A 703 -8.34 -18.29 29.69
N PRO A 704 -8.67 -17.55 30.77
CA PRO A 704 -10.00 -17.56 31.36
C PRO A 704 -11.05 -16.90 30.45
N HIS A 705 -10.68 -15.84 29.72
CA HIS A 705 -11.58 -15.12 28.84
C HIS A 705 -11.89 -15.92 27.58
N TYR A 706 -10.87 -16.58 27.02
CA TYR A 706 -11.04 -17.51 25.91
C TYR A 706 -11.91 -18.71 26.31
N ARG A 707 -11.63 -19.34 27.46
CA ARG A 707 -12.41 -20.49 27.96
C ARG A 707 -13.89 -20.16 28.15
N GLN A 708 -14.20 -18.96 28.66
CA GLN A 708 -15.57 -18.48 28.81
C GLN A 708 -16.31 -18.39 27.46
N ILE A 709 -15.63 -17.93 26.41
CA ILE A 709 -16.23 -17.88 25.07
C ILE A 709 -16.47 -19.29 24.52
N VAL A 710 -15.45 -20.15 24.56
CA VAL A 710 -15.57 -21.51 24.00
C VAL A 710 -16.66 -22.30 24.71
N SER A 711 -16.77 -22.20 26.04
CA SER A 711 -17.84 -22.89 26.79
C SER A 711 -19.24 -22.37 26.45
N SER A 712 -19.37 -21.11 26.05
CA SER A 712 -20.65 -20.53 25.59
C SER A 712 -21.08 -21.00 24.20
N ILE A 713 -20.11 -21.39 23.35
CA ILE A 713 -20.37 -21.88 21.99
C ILE A 713 -20.82 -23.35 22.04
N ALA A 714 -20.00 -24.20 22.66
CA ALA A 714 -20.28 -25.62 22.82
C ALA A 714 -19.50 -26.20 24.01
N PRO A 715 -20.17 -26.76 25.04
CA PRO A 715 -19.51 -27.23 26.26
C PRO A 715 -18.40 -28.28 26.07
N ASN A 716 -18.44 -29.03 24.97
CA ASN A 716 -17.57 -30.20 24.71
C ASN A 716 -16.68 -30.05 23.46
N LEU A 717 -16.69 -28.89 22.79
CA LEU A 717 -15.90 -28.67 21.58
C LEU A 717 -14.74 -27.72 21.89
N SER A 718 -13.53 -28.04 21.44
CA SER A 718 -12.42 -27.09 21.53
C SER A 718 -12.66 -25.90 20.59
N GLY A 719 -12.15 -24.72 20.92
CA GLY A 719 -12.29 -23.57 20.02
C GLY A 719 -11.49 -23.77 18.74
N ALA A 720 -10.38 -24.51 18.79
CA ALA A 720 -9.63 -24.92 17.61
C ALA A 720 -10.47 -25.81 16.67
N ASP A 721 -11.19 -26.80 17.19
CA ASP A 721 -12.06 -27.67 16.39
C ASP A 721 -13.27 -26.90 15.84
N PHE A 722 -13.82 -25.97 16.62
CA PHE A 722 -14.87 -25.06 16.14
C PHE A 722 -14.39 -24.24 14.94
N VAL A 723 -13.27 -23.53 15.08
CA VAL A 723 -12.72 -22.70 13.99
C VAL A 723 -12.43 -23.54 12.74
N SER A 724 -11.80 -24.70 12.92
CA SER A 724 -11.52 -25.66 11.85
C SER A 724 -12.80 -26.10 11.12
N GLY A 725 -13.85 -26.44 11.87
CA GLY A 725 -15.15 -26.85 11.32
C GLY A 725 -15.89 -25.74 10.56
N GLN A 726 -15.55 -24.47 10.78
CA GLN A 726 -16.15 -23.33 10.07
C GLN A 726 -15.34 -22.86 8.86
N GLN A 727 -14.13 -23.38 8.63
CA GLN A 727 -13.19 -22.88 7.62
C GLN A 727 -13.83 -22.69 6.24
N ASP A 728 -14.47 -23.73 5.70
CA ASP A 728 -15.07 -23.69 4.37
C ASP A 728 -16.17 -22.63 4.26
N SER A 729 -16.99 -22.49 5.31
CA SER A 729 -18.08 -21.51 5.35
C SER A 729 -17.58 -20.07 5.41
N ILE A 730 -16.44 -19.82 6.07
CA ILE A 730 -15.82 -18.49 6.18
C ILE A 730 -15.12 -18.12 4.88
N ILE A 731 -14.43 -19.08 4.24
CA ILE A 731 -13.77 -18.87 2.94
C ILE A 731 -14.81 -18.65 1.83
N ALA A 732 -15.91 -19.40 1.84
CA ALA A 732 -17.02 -19.25 0.90
C ALA A 732 -17.96 -18.08 1.24
N GLU A 733 -17.77 -17.42 2.39
CA GLU A 733 -18.61 -16.32 2.90
C GLU A 733 -20.10 -16.71 3.06
N THR A 734 -20.36 -17.97 3.41
CA THR A 734 -21.69 -18.54 3.63
C THR A 734 -22.04 -18.70 5.11
N ALA A 735 -21.11 -18.40 6.01
CA ALA A 735 -21.32 -18.47 7.46
C ALA A 735 -22.52 -17.62 7.93
N GLY A 736 -23.29 -18.16 8.86
CA GLY A 736 -24.44 -17.48 9.45
C GLY A 736 -24.05 -16.40 10.48
N PRO A 737 -24.97 -15.48 10.85
CA PRO A 737 -24.70 -14.39 11.79
C PRO A 737 -24.14 -14.85 13.15
N GLU A 738 -24.67 -15.95 13.68
CA GLU A 738 -24.25 -16.51 14.98
C GLU A 738 -22.82 -17.06 14.92
N THR A 739 -22.50 -17.85 13.89
CA THR A 739 -21.13 -18.32 13.63
C THR A 739 -20.15 -17.17 13.53
N LEU A 740 -20.49 -16.13 12.77
CA LEU A 740 -19.65 -14.95 12.59
C LEU A 740 -19.42 -14.21 13.91
N LEU A 741 -20.47 -14.08 14.74
CA LEU A 741 -20.36 -13.48 16.06
C LEU A 741 -19.43 -14.29 16.98
N HIS A 742 -19.56 -15.62 17.00
CA HIS A 742 -18.67 -16.51 17.76
C HIS A 742 -17.22 -16.40 17.31
N MET A 743 -16.96 -16.39 16.00
CA MET A 743 -15.64 -16.19 15.43
C MET A 743 -15.04 -14.83 15.82
N LEU A 744 -15.82 -13.75 15.78
CA LEU A 744 -15.39 -12.42 16.23
C LEU A 744 -15.03 -12.40 17.73
N ARG A 745 -15.80 -13.09 18.58
CA ARG A 745 -15.51 -13.19 20.02
C ARG A 745 -14.23 -13.97 20.29
N ILE A 746 -14.02 -15.10 19.60
CA ILE A 746 -12.75 -15.84 19.65
C ILE A 746 -11.58 -14.93 19.23
N GLY A 747 -11.72 -14.21 18.12
CA GLY A 747 -10.72 -13.24 17.65
C GLY A 747 -10.42 -12.16 18.70
N LEU A 748 -11.45 -11.62 19.37
CA LEU A 748 -11.27 -10.64 20.45
C LEU A 748 -10.52 -11.21 21.65
N ALA A 749 -10.77 -12.47 22.04
CA ALA A 749 -10.01 -13.11 23.12
C ALA A 749 -8.54 -13.30 22.75
N ILE A 750 -8.26 -13.72 21.51
CA ILE A 750 -6.89 -13.83 20.99
C ILE A 750 -6.20 -12.46 21.03
N ILE A 751 -6.82 -11.42 20.47
CA ILE A 751 -6.26 -10.08 20.46
C ILE A 751 -6.04 -9.56 21.89
N ASN A 752 -7.01 -9.78 22.79
CA ASN A 752 -6.88 -9.39 24.20
C ASN A 752 -5.67 -10.04 24.86
N HIS A 753 -5.47 -11.34 24.64
CA HIS A 753 -4.34 -12.06 25.19
C HIS A 753 -3.01 -11.51 24.64
N GLU A 754 -2.91 -11.28 23.33
CA GLU A 754 -1.71 -10.74 22.70
C GLU A 754 -1.37 -9.33 23.21
N ARG A 755 -2.37 -8.44 23.37
CA ARG A 755 -2.18 -7.06 23.89
C ARG A 755 -1.66 -7.04 25.32
N ASN A 756 -2.25 -7.85 26.19
CA ASN A 756 -1.95 -7.83 27.63
C ASN A 756 -0.73 -8.67 27.99
N SER A 757 -0.29 -9.53 27.07
CA SER A 757 0.92 -10.28 27.27
C SER A 757 2.16 -9.42 26.97
N ASN A 758 2.08 -8.48 26.01
CA ASN A 758 3.23 -7.73 25.44
C ASN A 758 3.96 -6.80 26.40
#